data_AF-A0A1W5DBT1-F1
#
_entry.id   AF-A0A1W5DBT1-F1
#
_cell.length_a   1.000
_cell.length_b   1.000
_cell.length_c   1.000
_cell.angle_alpha   90.00
_cell.angle_beta   90.00
_cell.angle_gamma   90.00
#
_symmetry.space_group_name_H-M   'P 1'
#
loop_
_entity.id
_entity.type
_entity.pdbx_description
1 polymer ?
#
loop_
_entity_poly.entity_id
_entity_poly.type
_entity_poly.pdbx_seq_one_letter_code
_entity_poly.pdbx_strand_id
1 'polypeptide(L)'
;MIFFDRLSLRQNNAAARNLVLKGEHSIVTDCLGDQPHISGIADYVLGYFYAGNTGKSQEFESTSVVIKAKRPETLSQGISQMILYLAGIQQHRKKLRPDKIVNTVYGTLTDSQKFEFFRLDDDGSLQISSQLKTSVQEQKHEIYRFLDNILEAAMEFSPHTTPSKTFPASSAKWERQTRQKWFDILDTLAWESDTSNGEDDSYAGNGFKMLPNACGALTLGLSQTKDQIVQRWVRDDKIYLQNGTNRDLAAMRLRQLATSQSIAFFAPPEVHQSILHLRKKTRGHTIDSYDVICWILEQTCDGIEQLQPLYFSQGSDFCRHTQPASDNPDFLVDIEQRKAYLSTLRQKEQQTLEELYEPRIKSKLAVSENPMSSGLIQLMGELKIRRKAFQDAGNAVHGSALQEFEQEREVAFEVETVRKVQKPVHYSPLTFRGLHRDITAFVNTGRLVPNSAGYEQWFIALRCSNLGRKHGIRSEAATSRLFVSSEFTRTLRLPSAQQIDNFQRQSNWIIWSSMTNTALIIIPEEAEQLIPLIHLAKRPLTHLLTYAVSVTRKMLQFNGFDYYATSSLPSGWEAPMWLTIELGILAGRLYFEFKEYNSLCQYLGSQQASKMLEENSEGTLFPVESSSTEEGAAPGALSRQSFTSRPLTFLQQ
;
A
#
# COMPACT_ATOMS: atom_id res chain seq x y z
N MET A 1 4.72 8.58 21.18
CA MET A 1 3.27 8.74 21.36
C MET A 1 2.94 9.40 22.69
N ILE A 2 3.39 8.84 23.82
CA ILE A 2 3.14 9.43 25.16
C ILE A 2 3.57 10.91 25.24
N PHE A 3 4.76 11.27 24.75
CA PHE A 3 5.20 12.68 24.72
C PHE A 3 4.28 13.61 23.91
N PHE A 4 3.78 13.14 22.75
CA PHE A 4 2.83 13.91 21.93
C PHE A 4 1.51 14.10 22.66
N ASP A 5 0.99 13.04 23.28
CA ASP A 5 -0.25 13.10 24.06
C ASP A 5 -0.10 14.08 25.24
N ARG A 6 1.00 13.98 26.01
CA ARG A 6 1.26 14.90 27.14
C ARG A 6 1.46 16.35 26.70
N LEU A 7 2.16 16.60 25.58
CA LEU A 7 2.33 17.93 25.02
C LEU A 7 0.97 18.51 24.54
N SER A 8 0.12 17.69 23.91
CA SER A 8 -1.19 18.11 23.41
C SER A 8 -2.15 18.56 24.53
N LEU A 9 -2.04 17.94 25.71
CA LEU A 9 -2.82 18.32 26.90
C LEU A 9 -2.47 19.73 27.43
N ARG A 10 -1.37 20.34 26.97
CA ARG A 10 -0.84 21.63 27.45
C ARG A 10 -0.93 22.76 26.41
N GLN A 11 -1.65 22.56 25.30
CA GLN A 11 -1.78 23.52 24.17
C GLN A 11 -2.43 24.88 24.53
N ASN A 12 -3.03 25.03 25.71
CA ASN A 12 -3.60 26.28 26.18
C ASN A 12 -2.54 27.30 26.67
N ASN A 13 -1.28 26.87 26.85
CA ASN A 13 -0.19 27.78 27.24
C ASN A 13 0.46 28.38 25.98
N ALA A 14 0.62 29.71 25.93
CA ALA A 14 1.22 30.40 24.79
C ALA A 14 2.65 29.91 24.48
N ALA A 15 3.42 29.52 25.50
CA ALA A 15 4.76 28.95 25.34
C ALA A 15 4.74 27.55 24.67
N ALA A 16 3.69 26.75 24.92
CA ALA A 16 3.53 25.42 24.32
C ALA A 16 3.26 25.48 22.81
N ARG A 17 2.75 26.61 22.28
CA ARG A 17 2.47 26.78 20.86
C ARG A 17 3.74 26.91 20.00
N ASN A 18 4.85 27.34 20.61
CA ASN A 18 6.15 27.52 19.93
C ASN A 18 7.12 26.36 20.19
N LEU A 19 6.76 25.43 21.08
CA LEU A 19 7.54 24.26 21.42
C LEU A 19 7.19 23.10 20.46
N VAL A 20 8.14 22.66 19.66
CA VAL A 20 7.89 21.68 18.60
C VAL A 20 8.74 20.44 18.79
N LEU A 21 8.10 19.28 18.62
CA LEU A 21 8.72 17.96 18.65
C LEU A 21 9.08 17.54 17.22
N LYS A 22 10.35 17.27 16.97
CA LYS A 22 10.87 16.84 15.66
C LYS A 22 11.58 15.49 15.81
N GLY A 23 11.31 14.59 14.86
CA GLY A 23 12.02 13.31 14.75
C GLY A 23 13.30 13.46 13.92
N GLU A 24 14.24 12.54 14.12
CA GLU A 24 15.49 12.41 13.34
C GLU A 24 16.24 13.75 13.20
N HIS A 25 16.49 14.42 14.33
CA HIS A 25 17.14 15.71 14.33
C HIS A 25 18.65 15.57 14.47
N SER A 26 19.40 16.19 13.55
CA SER A 26 20.85 16.25 13.61
C SER A 26 21.30 17.18 14.74
N ILE A 27 22.10 16.65 15.67
CA ILE A 27 22.79 17.41 16.70
C ILE A 27 24.23 17.52 16.24
N VAL A 28 24.66 18.75 15.93
CA VAL A 28 26.02 19.07 15.48
C VAL A 28 26.53 20.22 16.33
N THR A 29 27.63 20.04 17.06
CA THR A 29 28.21 21.10 17.87
C THR A 29 29.72 20.94 17.98
N ASP A 30 30.44 22.02 17.66
CA ASP A 30 31.89 22.09 17.85
C ASP A 30 32.22 22.37 19.31
N CYS A 31 33.05 21.53 19.94
CA CYS A 31 33.49 21.76 21.31
C CYS A 31 34.60 22.82 21.37
N LEU A 32 34.87 23.38 22.55
CA LEU A 32 36.01 24.27 22.75
C LEU A 32 37.27 23.40 22.89
N GLY A 33 38.11 23.36 21.84
CA GLY A 33 39.35 22.58 21.78
C GLY A 33 39.63 22.12 20.34
N ASP A 34 40.88 21.76 20.04
CA ASP A 34 41.33 21.56 18.65
C ASP A 34 40.61 20.43 17.89
N GLN A 35 40.00 19.43 18.55
CA GLN A 35 39.11 18.43 17.93
C GLN A 35 38.21 17.69 18.94
N PRO A 36 37.08 18.26 19.39
CA PRO A 36 35.91 17.39 19.60
C PRO A 36 34.67 17.94 18.88
N HIS A 37 34.28 17.29 17.81
CA HIS A 37 33.04 17.56 17.08
C HIS A 37 31.97 16.55 17.53
N ILE A 38 30.91 17.00 18.20
CA ILE A 38 29.78 16.13 18.56
C ILE A 38 28.81 16.16 17.38
N SER A 39 28.69 15.03 16.67
CA SER A 39 27.71 14.85 15.59
C SER A 39 26.89 13.58 15.79
N GLY A 40 25.57 13.67 15.62
CA GLY A 40 24.72 12.48 15.57
C GLY A 40 23.25 12.81 15.38
N ILE A 41 22.44 11.78 15.10
CA ILE A 41 21.01 11.93 14.86
C ILE A 41 20.24 11.47 16.11
N ALA A 42 19.59 12.42 16.78
CA ALA A 42 18.66 12.13 17.87
C ALA A 42 17.32 11.64 17.31
N ASP A 43 16.74 10.63 17.96
CA ASP A 43 15.51 10.00 17.46
C ASP A 43 14.34 10.99 17.55
N TYR A 44 14.25 11.74 18.66
CA TYR A 44 13.37 12.90 18.77
C TYR A 44 13.99 14.00 19.62
N VAL A 45 13.65 15.24 19.31
CA VAL A 45 14.04 16.41 20.10
C VAL A 45 12.87 17.39 20.24
N LEU A 46 12.89 18.16 21.32
CA LEU A 46 11.94 19.22 21.59
C LEU A 46 12.67 20.57 21.62
N GLY A 47 12.26 21.50 20.76
CA GLY A 47 12.92 22.78 20.58
C GLY A 47 12.00 23.92 20.15
N TYR A 48 12.56 25.12 20.10
CA TYR A 48 11.88 26.37 19.73
C TYR A 48 12.31 26.82 18.33
N PHE A 49 11.39 27.34 17.53
CA PHE A 49 11.70 27.92 16.22
C PHE A 49 12.05 29.40 16.32
N TYR A 50 12.93 29.85 15.42
CA TYR A 50 13.34 31.25 15.32
C TYR A 50 12.16 32.16 14.97
N ALA A 51 11.86 33.16 15.81
CA ALA A 51 10.69 34.03 15.65
C ALA A 51 10.76 35.01 14.46
N GLY A 52 11.86 35.03 13.70
CA GLY A 52 12.16 36.07 12.70
C GLY A 52 12.09 35.66 11.22
N ASN A 53 11.77 34.42 10.85
CA ASN A 53 11.83 33.99 9.44
C ASN A 53 10.53 33.34 8.96
N THR A 54 9.78 34.04 8.10
CA THR A 54 8.60 33.50 7.39
C THR A 54 8.98 32.74 6.10
N GLY A 55 10.20 32.18 6.03
CA GLY A 55 10.73 31.49 4.86
C GLY A 55 11.48 30.19 5.17
N LYS A 56 11.02 29.09 4.55
CA LYS A 56 11.63 27.79 4.19
C LYS A 56 12.68 27.06 5.07
N SER A 57 13.35 27.64 6.07
CA SER A 57 14.27 26.91 6.95
C SER A 57 13.61 26.58 8.30
N GLN A 58 13.12 25.35 8.47
CA GLN A 58 12.60 24.81 9.74
C GLN A 58 13.73 24.35 10.68
N GLU A 59 14.66 25.24 11.01
CA GLU A 59 15.73 24.97 11.98
C GLU A 59 15.36 25.48 13.37
N PHE A 60 15.69 24.70 14.41
CA PHE A 60 15.45 25.10 15.79
C PHE A 60 16.42 26.20 16.20
N GLU A 61 15.90 27.27 16.78
CA GLU A 61 16.69 28.28 17.49
C GLU A 61 17.37 27.65 18.71
N SER A 62 16.65 26.81 19.46
CA SER A 62 17.19 26.16 20.65
C SER A 62 16.48 24.83 20.93
N THR A 63 17.26 23.79 21.24
CA THR A 63 16.76 22.48 21.68
C THR A 63 16.88 22.38 23.20
N SER A 64 15.86 21.86 23.88
CA SER A 64 15.83 21.74 25.36
C SER A 64 15.64 20.32 25.87
N VAL A 65 15.04 19.44 25.06
CA VAL A 65 14.80 18.04 25.42
C VAL A 65 15.25 17.13 24.28
N VAL A 66 15.93 16.03 24.62
CA VAL A 66 16.29 14.96 23.69
C VAL A 66 15.69 13.63 24.16
N ILE A 67 15.17 12.85 23.23
CA ILE A 67 14.59 11.54 23.49
C ILE A 67 15.32 10.52 22.62
N LYS A 68 15.87 9.50 23.27
CA LYS A 68 16.50 8.37 22.60
C LYS A 68 15.66 7.11 22.80
N ALA A 69 15.23 6.53 21.71
CA ALA A 69 14.52 5.27 21.67
C ALA A 69 15.52 4.11 21.46
N LYS A 70 15.41 3.07 22.27
CA LYS A 70 16.17 1.83 22.13
C LYS A 70 15.24 0.65 21.92
N ARG A 71 15.77 -0.44 21.38
CA ARG A 71 15.04 -1.71 21.34
C ARG A 71 14.94 -2.28 22.77
N PRO A 72 13.94 -3.11 23.07
CA PRO A 72 13.85 -3.80 24.35
C PRO A 72 15.20 -4.42 24.74
N GLU A 73 15.53 -4.34 26.03
CA GLU A 73 16.76 -4.92 26.62
C GLU A 73 18.10 -4.25 26.23
N THR A 74 18.10 -3.27 25.32
CA THR A 74 19.30 -2.50 24.92
C THR A 74 19.36 -1.10 25.53
N LEU A 75 18.56 -0.83 26.57
CA LEU A 75 18.42 0.50 27.15
C LEU A 75 19.75 1.06 27.69
N SER A 76 20.54 0.25 28.41
CA SER A 76 21.82 0.67 29.00
C SER A 76 22.84 1.14 27.96
N GLN A 77 22.83 0.57 26.76
CA GLN A 77 23.69 0.97 25.64
C GLN A 77 23.37 2.37 25.09
N GLY A 78 22.26 2.99 25.53
CA GLY A 78 21.89 4.35 25.14
C GLY A 78 22.38 5.44 26.07
N ILE A 79 22.95 5.11 27.23
CA ILE A 79 23.35 6.09 28.26
C ILE A 79 24.46 7.01 27.73
N SER A 80 25.50 6.44 27.14
CA SER A 80 26.62 7.21 26.56
C SER A 80 26.17 8.16 25.45
N GLN A 81 25.31 7.66 24.55
CA GLN A 81 24.71 8.48 23.49
C GLN A 81 23.86 9.62 24.06
N MET A 82 23.05 9.34 25.08
CA MET A 82 22.23 10.35 25.76
C MET A 82 23.09 11.46 26.37
N ILE A 83 24.16 11.10 27.09
CA ILE A 83 25.06 12.08 27.72
C ILE A 83 25.73 12.97 26.66
N LEU A 84 26.21 12.39 25.56
CA LEU A 84 26.81 13.14 24.46
C LEU A 84 25.81 14.11 23.82
N TYR A 85 24.56 13.69 23.61
CA TYR A 85 23.53 14.59 23.08
C TYR A 85 23.20 15.73 24.04
N LEU A 86 23.10 15.46 25.34
CA LEU A 86 22.86 16.51 26.36
C LEU A 86 24.01 17.52 26.38
N ALA A 87 25.25 17.06 26.35
CA ALA A 87 26.43 17.92 26.30
C ALA A 87 26.45 18.80 25.04
N GLY A 88 26.22 18.20 23.86
CA GLY A 88 26.15 18.93 22.59
C GLY A 88 25.05 19.99 22.58
N ILE A 89 23.83 19.63 23.01
CA ILE A 89 22.71 20.57 23.09
C ILE A 89 23.02 21.70 24.08
N GLN A 90 23.52 21.39 25.28
CA GLN A 90 23.85 22.42 26.27
C GLN A 90 24.93 23.37 25.75
N GLN A 91 25.95 22.85 25.07
CA GLN A 91 26.99 23.68 24.50
C GLN A 91 26.48 24.58 23.38
N HIS A 92 25.62 24.06 22.50
CA HIS A 92 24.93 24.88 21.51
C HIS A 92 24.15 26.01 22.19
N ARG A 93 23.40 25.72 23.26
CA ARG A 93 22.66 26.73 24.03
C ARG A 93 23.57 27.78 24.67
N LYS A 94 24.71 27.38 25.26
CA LYS A 94 25.72 28.30 25.80
C LYS A 94 26.32 29.21 24.72
N LYS A 95 26.46 28.75 23.47
CA LYS A 95 26.94 29.56 22.33
C LYS A 95 25.94 30.61 21.87
N LEU A 96 24.63 30.36 21.96
CA LEU A 96 23.59 31.29 21.52
C LEU A 96 23.58 32.61 22.31
N ARG A 97 24.20 32.65 23.50
CA ARG A 97 24.30 33.82 24.42
C ARG A 97 23.05 34.73 24.54
N PRO A 98 21.84 34.23 24.84
CA PRO A 98 20.72 35.12 25.10
C PRO A 98 20.47 35.25 26.60
N ASP A 99 20.22 36.48 27.07
CA ASP A 99 19.88 36.84 28.46
C ASP A 99 18.62 36.15 29.02
N LYS A 100 18.00 35.25 28.24
CA LYS A 100 16.69 34.60 28.49
C LYS A 100 16.67 33.09 28.29
N ILE A 101 17.77 32.41 27.92
CA ILE A 101 17.79 30.94 27.79
C ILE A 101 18.48 30.30 28.99
N VAL A 102 17.76 29.38 29.64
CA VAL A 102 18.32 28.49 30.66
C VAL A 102 19.03 27.32 29.97
N ASN A 103 20.30 27.10 30.31
CA ASN A 103 21.14 26.05 29.70
C ASN A 103 20.89 24.64 30.24
N THR A 104 20.01 24.48 31.25
CA THR A 104 19.58 23.17 31.71
C THR A 104 18.86 22.43 30.58
N VAL A 105 19.27 21.19 30.33
CA VAL A 105 18.73 20.32 29.28
C VAL A 105 18.26 18.99 29.86
N TYR A 106 17.25 18.40 29.23
CA TYR A 106 16.60 17.18 29.70
C TYR A 106 16.72 16.05 28.67
N GLY A 107 16.90 14.83 29.16
CA GLY A 107 17.01 13.63 28.35
C GLY A 107 16.00 12.58 28.77
N THR A 108 15.48 11.81 27.81
CA THR A 108 14.67 10.62 28.11
C THR A 108 15.10 9.44 27.26
N LEU A 109 15.54 8.39 27.92
CA LEU A 109 15.96 7.14 27.30
C LEU A 109 14.86 6.10 27.53
N THR A 110 14.34 5.49 26.45
CA THR A 110 13.22 4.55 26.57
C THR A 110 13.22 3.45 25.51
N ASP A 111 12.74 2.26 25.89
CA ASP A 111 12.38 1.18 24.97
C ASP A 111 10.87 0.95 24.88
N SER A 112 10.07 1.95 25.31
CA SER A 112 8.62 1.94 25.53
C SER A 112 8.11 1.15 26.75
N GLN A 113 8.92 0.25 27.32
CA GLN A 113 8.58 -0.49 28.53
C GLN A 113 9.29 0.05 29.77
N LYS A 114 10.50 0.57 29.57
CA LYS A 114 11.37 1.14 30.59
C LYS A 114 11.71 2.57 30.23
N PHE A 115 11.86 3.41 31.23
CA PHE A 115 12.16 4.83 31.11
C PHE A 115 13.27 5.19 32.09
N GLU A 116 14.23 5.97 31.59
CA GLU A 116 15.28 6.58 32.39
C GLU A 116 15.42 8.04 31.98
N PHE A 117 15.42 8.92 32.97
CA PHE A 117 15.35 10.36 32.78
C PHE A 117 16.66 11.02 33.19
N PHE A 118 17.08 12.00 32.39
CA PHE A 118 18.35 12.70 32.54
C PHE A 118 18.09 14.19 32.64
N ARG A 119 18.90 14.87 33.45
CA ARG A 119 18.95 16.32 33.54
C ARG A 119 20.40 16.75 33.67
N LEU A 120 20.83 17.64 32.79
CA LEU A 120 22.14 18.27 32.86
C LEU A 120 21.93 19.75 33.18
N ASP A 121 22.34 20.16 34.37
CA ASP A 121 22.21 21.54 34.85
C ASP A 121 23.30 22.46 34.29
N ASP A 122 23.09 23.78 34.41
CA ASP A 122 24.00 24.78 33.83
C ASP A 122 25.42 24.73 34.43
N ASP A 123 25.52 24.33 35.70
CA ASP A 123 26.77 24.08 36.43
C ASP A 123 27.52 22.82 35.95
N GLY A 124 26.92 22.04 35.05
CA GLY A 124 27.47 20.79 34.52
C GLY A 124 27.09 19.55 35.34
N SER A 125 26.26 19.68 36.38
CA SER A 125 25.81 18.55 37.18
C SER A 125 24.82 17.68 36.40
N LEU A 126 25.14 16.38 36.26
CA LEU A 126 24.24 15.39 35.65
C LEU A 126 23.47 14.60 36.71
N GLN A 127 22.15 14.62 36.61
CA GLN A 127 21.23 13.86 37.44
C GLN A 127 20.49 12.82 36.60
N ILE A 128 20.39 11.60 37.11
CA ILE A 128 19.76 10.47 36.41
C ILE A 128 18.76 9.81 37.34
N SER A 129 17.56 9.52 36.83
CA SER A 129 16.54 8.78 37.58
C SER A 129 16.91 7.31 37.70
N SER A 130 16.30 6.58 38.64
CA SER A 130 16.26 5.12 38.53
C SER A 130 15.51 4.69 37.26
N GLN A 131 15.79 3.50 36.75
CA GLN A 131 15.01 2.90 35.67
C GLN A 131 13.58 2.59 36.15
N LEU A 132 12.58 3.20 35.51
CA LEU A 132 11.16 3.03 35.80
C LEU A 132 10.51 2.12 34.76
N LYS A 133 9.58 1.25 35.18
CA LYS A 133 8.88 0.31 34.30
C LYS A 133 7.41 0.70 34.14
N THR A 134 6.89 0.63 32.92
CA THR A 134 5.47 0.87 32.61
C THR A 134 4.55 -0.25 33.10
N SER A 135 5.10 -1.45 33.36
CA SER A 135 4.35 -2.59 33.91
C SER A 135 4.00 -2.44 35.40
N VAL A 136 4.66 -1.54 36.13
CA VAL A 136 4.40 -1.29 37.56
C VAL A 136 3.60 0.00 37.68
N GLN A 137 2.38 -0.09 38.22
CA GLN A 137 1.42 1.03 38.20
C GLN A 137 1.93 2.30 38.91
N GLU A 138 2.61 2.16 40.06
CA GLU A 138 3.23 3.29 40.77
C GLU A 138 4.34 3.95 39.95
N GLN A 139 5.23 3.14 39.36
CA GLN A 139 6.31 3.64 38.51
C GLN A 139 5.79 4.26 37.21
N LYS A 140 4.67 3.76 36.68
CA LYS A 140 3.97 4.36 35.53
C LYS A 140 3.45 5.76 35.87
N HIS A 141 2.91 5.97 37.08
CA HIS A 141 2.52 7.30 37.53
C HIS A 141 3.73 8.24 37.66
N GLU A 142 4.85 7.75 38.19
CA GLU A 142 6.12 8.51 38.24
C GLU A 142 6.64 8.85 36.83
N ILE A 143 6.57 7.94 35.86
CA ILE A 143 6.94 8.20 34.46
C ILE A 143 6.15 9.39 33.91
N TYR A 144 4.82 9.41 34.11
CA TYR A 144 4.01 10.55 33.65
C TYR A 144 4.37 11.85 34.37
N ARG A 145 4.67 11.79 35.67
CA ARG A 145 5.11 12.94 36.44
C ARG A 145 6.46 13.50 35.95
N PHE A 146 7.43 12.64 35.65
CA PHE A 146 8.71 13.05 35.06
C PHE A 146 8.51 13.74 33.71
N LEU A 147 7.70 13.15 32.84
CA LEU A 147 7.38 13.73 31.53
C LEU A 147 6.70 15.10 31.64
N ASP A 148 5.75 15.22 32.57
CA ASP A 148 5.06 16.47 32.85
C ASP A 148 6.01 17.55 33.37
N ASN A 149 6.87 17.21 34.32
CA ASN A 149 7.86 18.14 34.87
C ASN A 149 8.87 18.60 33.80
N ILE A 150 9.33 17.69 32.93
CA ILE A 150 10.24 18.02 31.82
C ILE A 150 9.56 18.99 30.84
N LEU A 151 8.30 18.73 30.49
CA LEU A 151 7.55 19.58 29.57
C LEU A 151 7.25 20.96 30.19
N GLU A 152 6.87 21.00 31.47
CA GLU A 152 6.69 22.25 32.21
C GLU A 152 7.98 23.06 32.24
N ALA A 153 9.10 22.42 32.64
CA ALA A 153 10.40 23.06 32.67
C ALA A 153 10.82 23.57 31.29
N ALA A 154 10.67 22.74 30.24
CA ALA A 154 10.99 23.15 28.88
C ALA A 154 10.21 24.41 28.49
N MET A 155 8.90 24.47 28.77
CA MET A 155 8.02 25.61 28.49
C MET A 155 8.36 26.86 29.30
N GLU A 156 8.67 26.71 30.59
CA GLU A 156 9.10 27.80 31.47
C GLU A 156 10.46 28.37 31.06
N PHE A 157 11.34 27.54 30.49
CA PHE A 157 12.65 27.92 29.98
C PHE A 157 12.61 28.36 28.50
N SER A 158 11.43 28.69 27.98
CA SER A 158 11.27 29.22 26.64
C SER A 158 11.85 30.63 26.53
N PRO A 159 12.66 30.94 25.49
CA PRO A 159 13.14 32.30 25.23
C PRO A 159 12.01 33.31 24.98
N HIS A 160 10.78 32.84 24.72
CA HIS A 160 9.60 33.65 24.42
C HIS A 160 8.70 33.92 25.64
N THR A 161 9.14 33.57 26.85
CA THR A 161 8.41 33.85 28.10
C THR A 161 9.12 34.93 28.93
N THR A 162 8.38 35.72 29.72
CA THR A 162 8.97 36.69 30.66
C THR A 162 9.45 35.92 31.90
N PRO A 163 10.74 35.95 32.27
CA PRO A 163 11.23 35.18 33.42
C PRO A 163 10.57 35.67 34.71
N SER A 164 9.90 34.79 35.44
CA SER A 164 9.43 35.10 36.80
C SER A 164 10.64 35.16 37.73
N LYS A 165 10.73 36.23 38.55
CA LYS A 165 11.84 36.50 39.48
C LYS A 165 11.90 35.57 40.71
N THR A 166 11.02 34.58 40.81
CA THR A 166 10.97 33.61 41.93
C THR A 166 11.22 32.18 41.46
N PHE A 167 12.38 31.92 40.86
CA PHE A 167 12.71 30.61 40.27
C PHE A 167 13.99 30.04 40.87
N PRO A 168 13.89 28.92 41.62
CA PRO A 168 14.02 27.59 41.04
C PRO A 168 13.02 26.58 41.67
N ALA A 169 11.74 26.59 41.24
CA ALA A 169 10.75 25.65 41.79
C ALA A 169 10.83 24.23 41.16
N SER A 170 11.38 24.09 39.96
CA SER A 170 11.48 22.80 39.26
C SER A 170 12.64 21.92 39.75
N SER A 171 13.75 22.52 40.21
CA SER A 171 14.91 21.76 40.71
C SER A 171 14.59 20.96 41.98
N ALA A 172 13.91 21.58 42.94
CA ALA A 172 13.51 20.94 44.19
C ALA A 172 12.49 19.79 43.99
N LYS A 173 11.69 19.82 42.92
CA LYS A 173 10.78 18.72 42.55
C LYS A 173 11.53 17.53 41.94
N TRP A 174 12.65 17.77 41.26
CA TRP A 174 13.47 16.77 40.58
C TRP A 174 14.48 16.08 41.50
N GLU A 175 15.05 16.83 42.45
CA GLU A 175 16.09 16.36 43.39
C GLU A 175 15.60 15.26 44.36
N ARG A 176 14.30 15.17 44.65
CA ARG A 176 13.76 14.14 45.56
C ARG A 176 13.85 12.71 45.00
N GLN A 177 14.08 12.53 43.70
CA GLN A 177 13.88 11.24 43.00
C GLN A 177 15.03 10.85 42.05
N THR A 178 16.20 11.49 42.17
CA THR A 178 17.35 11.27 41.29
C THR A 178 18.60 10.84 42.06
N ARG A 179 19.45 10.02 41.44
CA ARG A 179 20.78 9.67 41.96
C ARG A 179 21.82 10.58 41.30
N GLN A 180 22.72 11.20 42.07
CA GLN A 180 23.90 11.89 41.53
C GLN A 180 24.94 10.85 41.12
N LYS A 181 25.30 10.77 39.83
CA LYS A 181 26.14 9.70 39.27
C LYS A 181 26.99 10.12 38.06
N TRP A 182 27.71 11.22 38.14
CA TRP A 182 28.65 11.58 37.06
C TRP A 182 29.85 10.63 37.00
N PHE A 183 30.47 10.31 38.14
CA PHE A 183 31.73 9.55 38.19
C PHE A 183 31.54 8.02 38.07
N ASP A 184 30.49 7.44 38.66
CA ASP A 184 30.20 5.99 38.57
C ASP A 184 30.03 5.47 37.12
N ILE A 185 29.59 6.32 36.20
CA ILE A 185 29.32 5.95 34.80
C ILE A 185 30.61 5.80 34.00
N LEU A 186 31.63 6.61 34.29
CA LEU A 186 32.93 6.51 33.62
C LEU A 186 33.65 5.21 34.00
N ASP A 187 33.51 4.75 35.25
CA ASP A 187 34.07 3.46 35.70
C ASP A 187 33.38 2.26 35.04
N THR A 188 32.08 2.37 34.70
CA THR A 188 31.35 1.31 33.99
C THR A 188 31.79 1.18 32.53
N LEU A 189 32.27 2.27 31.92
CA LEU A 189 32.75 2.30 30.52
C LEU A 189 34.20 1.82 30.37
N ALA A 190 34.97 1.77 31.46
CA ALA A 190 36.39 1.36 31.45
C ALA A 190 36.60 -0.17 31.49
N TRP A 191 35.54 -0.97 31.62
CA TRP A 191 35.62 -2.45 31.76
C TRP A 191 35.27 -3.23 30.48
N GLU A 192 35.03 -2.57 29.34
CA GLU A 192 34.73 -3.24 28.05
C GLU A 192 35.90 -3.15 27.04
N SER A 193 37.14 -3.10 27.52
CA SER A 193 38.32 -3.26 26.66
C SER A 193 39.21 -4.40 27.16
N ASP A 194 38.94 -5.63 26.71
CA ASP A 194 40.00 -6.61 26.46
C ASP A 194 39.62 -7.65 25.39
N THR A 195 40.36 -7.52 24.28
CA THR A 195 40.91 -8.55 23.39
C THR A 195 40.05 -9.74 22.92
N SER A 196 39.73 -9.74 21.63
CA SER A 196 40.17 -10.84 20.75
C SER A 196 40.34 -10.33 19.32
N ASN A 197 41.59 -10.30 18.88
CA ASN A 197 42.00 -10.05 17.50
C ASN A 197 41.36 -11.07 16.54
N GLY A 198 40.87 -10.56 15.43
CA GLY A 198 40.49 -11.33 14.25
C GLY A 198 40.27 -10.33 13.12
N GLU A 199 41.20 -10.32 12.17
CA GLU A 199 41.14 -9.51 10.94
C GLU A 199 39.84 -9.77 10.15
N ASP A 200 39.52 -8.76 9.34
CA ASP A 200 38.70 -8.77 8.12
C ASP A 200 37.30 -8.14 8.10
N ASP A 201 37.20 -7.28 7.08
CA ASP A 201 36.06 -6.80 6.32
C ASP A 201 35.06 -5.84 6.97
N SER A 202 35.40 -4.56 6.77
CA SER A 202 34.50 -3.43 6.71
C SER A 202 33.40 -3.63 5.65
N TYR A 203 32.23 -4.13 6.07
CA TYR A 203 30.94 -3.76 5.45
C TYR A 203 29.89 -3.54 6.54
N ALA A 204 29.59 -2.27 6.81
CA ALA A 204 28.58 -1.84 7.77
C ALA A 204 27.17 -2.21 7.29
N GLY A 205 26.58 -3.22 7.92
CA GLY A 205 25.15 -3.49 7.87
C GLY A 205 24.64 -3.89 9.24
N ASN A 206 23.74 -3.10 9.82
CA ASN A 206 23.11 -3.36 11.12
C ASN A 206 22.32 -4.70 11.10
N GLY A 207 22.93 -5.78 11.58
CA GLY A 207 22.32 -7.12 11.68
C GLY A 207 21.52 -7.30 12.98
N PHE A 208 20.42 -8.06 12.93
CA PHE A 208 19.74 -8.54 14.13
C PHE A 208 20.55 -9.71 14.72
N LYS A 209 20.97 -9.62 16.00
CA LYS A 209 21.48 -10.78 16.74
C LYS A 209 20.28 -11.65 17.14
N MET A 210 19.97 -12.67 16.33
CA MET A 210 19.00 -13.73 16.65
C MET A 210 19.67 -14.81 17.52
N LEU A 211 18.90 -15.49 18.38
CA LEU A 211 19.38 -16.60 19.21
C LEU A 211 19.96 -17.73 18.35
N PRO A 212 20.98 -18.48 18.85
CA PRO A 212 21.37 -19.75 18.26
C PRO A 212 20.16 -20.69 18.24
N ASN A 213 19.89 -21.35 17.09
CA ASN A 213 18.72 -22.20 16.78
C ASN A 213 17.42 -21.47 16.44
N ALA A 214 17.46 -20.17 16.14
CA ALA A 214 16.26 -19.48 15.65
C ALA A 214 15.81 -20.02 14.27
N CYS A 215 14.52 -20.33 14.15
CA CYS A 215 13.87 -20.70 12.90
C CYS A 215 12.99 -19.54 12.41
N GLY A 216 13.30 -18.97 11.24
CA GLY A 216 12.49 -17.94 10.60
C GLY A 216 11.38 -18.54 9.75
N ALA A 217 10.17 -17.99 9.81
CA ALA A 217 9.09 -18.37 8.90
C ALA A 217 9.05 -17.41 7.69
N LEU A 218 9.08 -17.95 6.48
CA LEU A 218 9.01 -17.17 5.23
C LEU A 218 7.77 -17.57 4.43
N THR A 219 6.83 -16.66 4.23
CA THR A 219 5.65 -16.90 3.39
C THR A 219 5.97 -16.58 1.93
N LEU A 220 5.64 -17.49 1.02
CA LEU A 220 5.85 -17.32 -0.43
C LEU A 220 4.57 -16.79 -1.10
N GLY A 221 4.73 -15.93 -2.11
CA GLY A 221 3.65 -15.46 -2.98
C GLY A 221 3.97 -15.66 -4.46
N LEU A 222 2.97 -15.75 -5.33
CA LEU A 222 3.16 -16.10 -6.76
C LEU A 222 4.09 -15.17 -7.53
N SER A 223 4.23 -13.91 -7.13
CA SER A 223 5.10 -12.90 -7.77
C SER A 223 6.37 -12.62 -6.96
N GLN A 224 6.78 -13.56 -6.11
CA GLN A 224 7.91 -13.37 -5.21
C GLN A 224 9.24 -13.58 -5.95
N THR A 225 10.11 -12.57 -5.98
CA THR A 225 11.44 -12.66 -6.59
C THR A 225 12.54 -12.88 -5.55
N LYS A 226 13.73 -13.30 -6.01
CA LYS A 226 14.93 -13.45 -5.19
C LYS A 226 15.24 -12.16 -4.43
N ASP A 227 15.23 -11.01 -5.11
CA ASP A 227 15.58 -9.73 -4.49
C ASP A 227 14.54 -9.29 -3.46
N GLN A 228 13.27 -9.63 -3.65
CA GLN A 228 12.26 -9.40 -2.61
C GLN A 228 12.49 -10.26 -1.36
N ILE A 229 12.97 -11.50 -1.51
CA ILE A 229 13.29 -12.37 -0.38
C ILE A 229 14.60 -11.96 0.30
N VAL A 230 15.58 -11.52 -0.49
CA VAL A 230 16.92 -11.20 -0.02
C VAL A 230 16.96 -9.76 0.53
N GLN A 231 16.56 -8.77 -0.28
CA GLN A 231 16.92 -7.37 -0.09
C GLN A 231 15.84 -6.45 0.50
N ARG A 232 14.59 -6.91 0.73
CA ARG A 232 13.50 -5.97 1.05
C ARG A 232 13.76 -5.17 2.34
N TRP A 233 14.17 -3.92 2.16
CA TRP A 233 14.16 -2.89 3.18
C TRP A 233 12.72 -2.37 3.32
N VAL A 234 11.99 -2.83 4.32
CA VAL A 234 10.91 -2.01 4.89
C VAL A 234 11.61 -1.06 5.85
N ARG A 235 11.70 0.22 5.47
CA ARG A 235 11.96 1.29 6.45
C ARG A 235 10.80 1.23 7.44
N ASP A 236 11.13 0.97 8.70
CA ASP A 236 10.20 0.89 9.80
C ASP A 236 9.29 2.14 9.82
N ASP A 237 8.01 1.95 9.51
CA ASP A 237 6.93 2.74 10.07
C ASP A 237 5.70 1.85 10.23
N LYS A 238 5.54 1.36 11.47
CA LYS A 238 4.33 0.79 12.09
C LYS A 238 3.23 0.35 11.12
N ILE A 239 3.28 -0.92 10.71
CA ILE A 239 2.10 -1.62 10.22
C ILE A 239 1.30 -2.07 11.44
N TYR A 240 0.25 -1.30 11.76
CA TYR A 240 -0.82 -1.83 12.60
C TYR A 240 -1.59 -2.87 11.79
N LEU A 241 -1.79 -4.04 12.41
CA LEU A 241 -2.63 -5.13 11.93
C LEU A 241 -4.04 -4.64 11.61
N GLN A 242 -4.35 -4.50 10.34
CA GLN A 242 -5.69 -4.72 9.81
C GLN A 242 -5.53 -5.38 8.43
N ASN A 243 -5.98 -6.62 8.34
CA ASN A 243 -6.00 -7.51 7.16
C ASN A 243 -4.66 -8.17 6.77
N GLY A 244 -4.23 -9.14 7.60
CA GLY A 244 -3.93 -10.51 7.13
C GLY A 244 -2.91 -10.78 6.02
N THR A 245 -2.00 -9.88 5.65
CA THR A 245 -0.84 -10.24 4.81
C THR A 245 0.44 -9.61 5.37
N ASN A 246 1.17 -10.38 6.18
CA ASN A 246 2.53 -10.03 6.60
C ASN A 246 3.42 -9.96 5.34
N ARG A 247 3.86 -8.75 4.97
CA ARG A 247 4.81 -8.49 3.86
C ARG A 247 6.16 -7.98 4.37
N ASP A 248 6.62 -8.51 5.50
CA ASP A 248 7.98 -8.26 6.02
C ASP A 248 8.86 -9.47 5.70
N LEU A 249 9.51 -9.48 4.52
CA LEU A 249 10.37 -10.59 4.11
C LEU A 249 11.74 -10.06 3.68
N ALA A 250 12.72 -10.17 4.56
CA ALA A 250 14.14 -10.06 4.17
C ALA A 250 14.95 -11.12 4.92
N ALA A 251 15.28 -12.21 4.23
CA ALA A 251 16.16 -13.27 4.71
C ALA A 251 17.59 -12.78 4.99
N MET A 252 18.03 -11.63 4.44
CA MET A 252 19.34 -11.02 4.71
C MET A 252 19.61 -10.66 6.18
N ARG A 253 18.60 -10.67 7.05
CA ARG A 253 18.78 -10.47 8.50
C ARG A 253 19.26 -11.74 9.22
N LEU A 254 19.21 -12.91 8.57
CA LEU A 254 19.69 -14.19 9.10
C LEU A 254 21.07 -14.50 8.49
N ARG A 255 22.15 -14.23 9.24
CA ARG A 255 23.54 -14.40 8.77
C ARG A 255 24.14 -15.79 9.03
N GLN A 256 23.47 -16.64 9.81
CA GLN A 256 23.95 -17.97 10.19
C GLN A 256 23.01 -19.09 9.70
N LEU A 257 22.42 -18.90 8.52
CA LEU A 257 21.59 -19.93 7.89
C LEU A 257 22.41 -21.20 7.64
N ALA A 258 21.82 -22.36 7.95
CA ALA A 258 22.43 -23.69 7.88
C ALA A 258 23.55 -23.99 8.89
N THR A 259 23.99 -23.02 9.71
CA THR A 259 24.96 -23.26 10.80
C THR A 259 24.28 -23.24 12.17
N SER A 260 23.63 -22.13 12.54
CA SER A 260 22.88 -22.01 13.80
C SER A 260 21.43 -21.61 13.58
N GLN A 261 21.04 -21.16 12.39
CA GLN A 261 19.69 -20.67 12.09
C GLN A 261 19.09 -21.45 10.92
N SER A 262 17.76 -21.56 10.90
CA SER A 262 17.01 -22.23 9.84
C SER A 262 15.83 -21.39 9.37
N ILE A 263 15.26 -21.74 8.23
CA ILE A 263 14.05 -21.12 7.68
C ILE A 263 13.03 -22.21 7.35
N ALA A 264 11.77 -21.94 7.65
CA ALA A 264 10.62 -22.71 7.19
C ALA A 264 9.84 -21.90 6.15
N PHE A 265 9.64 -22.46 4.95
CA PHE A 265 8.85 -21.84 3.89
C PHE A 265 7.37 -22.22 4.02
N PHE A 266 6.50 -21.22 3.96
CA PHE A 266 5.05 -21.38 3.93
C PHE A 266 4.53 -20.99 2.56
N ALA A 267 4.15 -21.99 1.76
CA ALA A 267 3.61 -21.79 0.42
C ALA A 267 2.09 -21.98 0.40
N PRO A 268 1.29 -21.02 -0.11
CA PRO A 268 -0.11 -21.26 -0.41
C PRO A 268 -0.26 -22.32 -1.53
N PRO A 269 -1.43 -22.96 -1.68
CA PRO A 269 -1.63 -24.06 -2.63
C PRO A 269 -1.22 -23.74 -4.07
N GLU A 270 -1.43 -22.50 -4.52
CA GLU A 270 -1.09 -22.05 -5.87
C GLU A 270 0.43 -21.99 -6.08
N VAL A 271 1.17 -21.50 -5.09
CA VAL A 271 2.65 -21.48 -5.11
C VAL A 271 3.19 -22.90 -5.02
N HIS A 272 2.61 -23.74 -4.17
CA HIS A 272 2.98 -25.15 -4.06
C HIS A 272 2.82 -25.87 -5.41
N GLN A 273 1.69 -25.65 -6.10
CA GLN A 273 1.46 -26.19 -7.43
C GLN A 273 2.44 -25.64 -8.48
N SER A 274 2.76 -24.35 -8.41
CA SER A 274 3.76 -23.72 -9.30
C SER A 274 5.15 -24.34 -9.12
N ILE A 275 5.59 -24.56 -7.87
CA ILE A 275 6.86 -25.24 -7.55
C ILE A 275 6.85 -26.66 -8.12
N LEU A 276 5.79 -27.43 -7.89
CA LEU A 276 5.68 -28.79 -8.42
C LEU A 276 5.73 -28.83 -9.95
N HIS A 277 5.05 -27.90 -10.61
CA HIS A 277 5.02 -27.79 -12.06
C HIS A 277 6.39 -27.50 -12.64
N LEU A 278 7.10 -26.50 -12.11
CA LEU A 278 8.44 -26.14 -12.54
C LEU A 278 9.43 -27.29 -12.35
N ARG A 279 9.36 -27.98 -11.20
CA ARG A 279 10.22 -29.10 -10.87
C ARG A 279 9.80 -30.42 -11.53
N LYS A 280 8.68 -30.43 -12.27
CA LYS A 280 8.06 -31.62 -12.89
C LYS A 280 7.81 -32.75 -11.88
N LYS A 281 7.45 -32.41 -10.64
CA LYS A 281 7.15 -33.34 -9.55
C LYS A 281 5.64 -33.58 -9.44
N THR A 282 5.22 -34.79 -9.06
CA THR A 282 3.80 -35.10 -8.82
C THR A 282 3.37 -34.72 -7.39
N ARG A 283 2.07 -34.54 -7.17
CA ARG A 283 1.45 -34.05 -5.91
C ARG A 283 1.79 -34.84 -4.62
N GLY A 284 2.40 -36.02 -4.73
CA GLY A 284 2.81 -36.84 -3.59
C GLY A 284 4.30 -36.77 -3.23
N HIS A 285 5.12 -36.03 -4.00
CA HIS A 285 6.55 -35.89 -3.72
C HIS A 285 6.81 -34.81 -2.67
N THR A 286 7.79 -35.06 -1.80
CA THR A 286 8.23 -34.06 -0.82
C THR A 286 8.95 -32.91 -1.53
N ILE A 287 8.60 -31.69 -1.15
CA ILE A 287 9.27 -30.45 -1.57
C ILE A 287 10.33 -30.12 -0.54
N ASP A 288 11.54 -29.82 -0.99
CA ASP A 288 12.63 -29.35 -0.15
C ASP A 288 12.95 -27.86 -0.38
N SER A 289 13.86 -27.32 0.43
CA SER A 289 14.32 -25.94 0.27
C SER A 289 15.00 -25.69 -1.08
N TYR A 290 15.59 -26.72 -1.70
CA TYR A 290 16.26 -26.59 -3.00
C TYR A 290 15.25 -26.33 -4.11
N ASP A 291 14.12 -27.05 -4.12
CA ASP A 291 13.03 -26.84 -5.06
C ASP A 291 12.46 -25.41 -4.96
N VAL A 292 12.31 -24.90 -3.74
CA VAL A 292 11.84 -23.53 -3.49
C VAL A 292 12.81 -22.49 -4.04
N ILE A 293 14.12 -22.68 -3.82
CA ILE A 293 15.15 -21.76 -4.33
C ILE A 293 15.20 -21.78 -5.86
N CYS A 294 15.15 -22.95 -6.50
CA CYS A 294 15.04 -23.03 -7.96
C CYS A 294 13.82 -22.28 -8.48
N TRP A 295 12.67 -22.43 -7.81
CA TRP A 295 11.45 -21.72 -8.18
C TRP A 295 11.58 -20.20 -8.03
N ILE A 296 12.16 -19.71 -6.93
CA ILE A 296 12.39 -18.27 -6.73
C ILE A 296 13.32 -17.68 -7.80
N LEU A 297 14.37 -18.42 -8.19
CA LEU A 297 15.29 -17.98 -9.25
C LEU A 297 14.57 -17.91 -10.59
N GLU A 298 13.78 -18.91 -10.94
CA GLU A 298 12.97 -18.89 -12.16
C GLU A 298 11.98 -17.72 -12.15
N GLN A 299 11.25 -17.49 -11.05
CA GLN A 299 10.34 -16.34 -10.92
C GLN A 299 11.07 -15.00 -11.07
N THR A 300 12.35 -14.95 -10.72
CA THR A 300 13.19 -13.75 -10.93
C THR A 300 13.54 -13.59 -12.41
N CYS A 301 13.92 -14.68 -13.09
CA CYS A 301 14.15 -14.67 -14.53
C CYS A 301 12.87 -14.27 -15.29
N ASP A 302 11.74 -14.92 -14.99
CA ASP A 302 10.42 -14.59 -15.55
C ASP A 302 10.07 -13.12 -15.32
N GLY A 303 10.33 -12.60 -14.11
CA GLY A 303 10.12 -11.19 -13.78
C GLY A 303 10.99 -10.25 -14.61
N ILE A 304 12.28 -10.57 -14.79
CA ILE A 304 13.21 -9.79 -15.61
C ILE A 304 12.81 -9.82 -17.09
N GLU A 305 12.43 -11.00 -17.60
CA GLU A 305 11.94 -11.15 -18.98
C GLU A 305 10.65 -10.35 -19.20
N GLN A 306 9.73 -10.34 -18.23
CA GLN A 306 8.54 -9.50 -18.27
C GLN A 306 8.86 -7.99 -18.31
N LEU A 307 10.00 -7.55 -17.77
CA LEU A 307 10.45 -6.14 -17.81
C LEU A 307 11.15 -5.77 -19.13
N GLN A 308 11.46 -6.74 -19.99
CA GLN A 308 12.16 -6.48 -21.25
C GLN A 308 11.45 -5.48 -22.19
N PRO A 309 10.10 -5.48 -22.33
CA PRO A 309 9.39 -4.45 -23.09
C PRO A 309 9.58 -3.05 -22.51
N LEU A 310 9.54 -2.93 -21.18
CA LEU A 310 9.78 -1.66 -20.49
C LEU A 310 11.21 -1.16 -20.72
N TYR A 311 12.22 -2.03 -20.57
CA TYR A 311 13.61 -1.66 -20.86
C TYR A 311 13.82 -1.27 -22.32
N PHE A 312 13.10 -1.91 -23.26
CA PHE A 312 13.11 -1.50 -24.65
C PHE A 312 12.54 -0.09 -24.84
N SER A 313 11.40 0.20 -24.21
CA SER A 313 10.76 1.53 -24.24
C SER A 313 11.69 2.60 -23.66
N GLN A 314 12.23 2.37 -22.46
CA GLN A 314 13.21 3.26 -21.81
C GLN A 314 14.47 3.48 -22.66
N GLY A 315 15.01 2.42 -23.27
CA GLY A 315 16.18 2.52 -24.15
C GLY A 315 15.89 3.28 -25.45
N SER A 316 14.70 3.09 -26.03
CA SER A 316 14.23 3.86 -27.19
C SER A 316 14.06 5.34 -26.83
N ASP A 317 13.50 5.62 -25.65
CA ASP A 317 13.29 6.97 -25.13
C ASP A 317 14.61 7.67 -24.85
N PHE A 318 15.57 6.98 -24.24
CA PHE A 318 16.94 7.47 -24.06
C PHE A 318 17.56 7.89 -25.39
N CYS A 319 17.46 7.04 -26.42
CA CYS A 319 17.95 7.37 -27.75
C CYS A 319 17.24 8.59 -28.34
N ARG A 320 15.91 8.65 -28.20
CA ARG A 320 15.08 9.77 -28.68
C ARG A 320 15.41 11.10 -27.97
N HIS A 321 15.84 11.07 -26.71
CA HIS A 321 16.16 12.27 -25.94
C HIS A 321 17.62 12.73 -26.09
N THR A 322 18.55 11.79 -26.28
CA THR A 322 19.99 12.07 -26.33
C THR A 322 20.40 12.83 -27.59
N GLN A 323 19.78 12.49 -28.74
CA GLN A 323 20.09 13.16 -30.00
C GLN A 323 19.65 14.64 -30.01
N PRO A 324 18.38 14.99 -29.71
CA PRO A 324 17.95 16.39 -29.60
C PRO A 324 18.68 17.19 -28.52
N ALA A 325 19.11 16.55 -27.42
CA ALA A 325 19.92 17.21 -26.40
C ALA A 325 21.31 17.61 -26.93
N SER A 326 21.86 16.80 -27.83
CA SER A 326 23.13 17.10 -28.52
C SER A 326 22.95 18.16 -29.61
N ASP A 327 21.82 18.11 -30.34
CA ASP A 327 21.50 19.05 -31.42
C ASP A 327 21.12 20.45 -30.90
N ASN A 328 20.70 20.56 -29.63
CA ASN A 328 20.26 21.80 -28.98
C ASN A 328 21.02 22.04 -27.67
N PRO A 329 22.33 22.32 -27.69
CA PRO A 329 23.17 22.38 -26.48
C PRO A 329 22.76 23.52 -25.51
N ASP A 330 22.19 24.61 -26.03
CA ASP A 330 21.83 25.79 -25.25
C ASP A 330 20.33 25.85 -24.91
N PHE A 331 19.64 24.71 -24.85
CA PHE A 331 18.20 24.62 -24.51
C PHE A 331 17.80 25.26 -23.16
N LEU A 332 18.77 25.52 -22.27
CA LEU A 332 18.56 26.26 -21.02
C LEU A 332 18.58 27.78 -21.21
N VAL A 333 19.15 28.30 -22.29
CA VAL A 333 19.32 29.74 -22.55
C VAL A 333 18.46 30.20 -23.74
N ASP A 334 18.49 29.46 -24.84
CA ASP A 334 17.77 29.76 -26.08
C ASP A 334 16.34 29.17 -26.05
N ILE A 335 15.35 30.04 -26.29
CA ILE A 335 13.92 29.71 -26.25
C ILE A 335 13.52 28.80 -27.42
N GLU A 336 14.09 28.99 -28.61
CA GLU A 336 13.73 28.18 -29.79
C GLU A 336 14.33 26.77 -29.68
N GLN A 337 15.59 26.67 -29.24
CA GLN A 337 16.22 25.38 -28.90
C GLN A 337 15.46 24.66 -27.79
N ARG A 338 15.01 25.38 -26.75
CA ARG A 338 14.17 24.81 -25.70
C ARG A 338 12.85 24.27 -26.25
N LYS A 339 12.20 25.01 -27.14
CA LYS A 339 10.92 24.61 -27.74
C LYS A 339 11.10 23.36 -28.60
N ALA A 340 12.14 23.29 -29.41
CA ALA A 340 12.49 22.13 -30.23
C ALA A 340 12.84 20.89 -29.39
N TYR A 341 13.59 21.08 -28.30
CA TYR A 341 13.91 20.01 -27.35
C TYR A 341 12.66 19.50 -26.61
N LEU A 342 11.84 20.42 -26.07
CA LEU A 342 10.60 20.09 -25.37
C LEU A 342 9.57 19.41 -26.28
N SER A 343 9.47 19.78 -27.57
CA SER A 343 8.58 19.08 -28.50
C SER A 343 8.96 17.63 -28.73
N THR A 344 10.23 17.27 -28.53
CA THR A 344 10.71 15.88 -28.67
C THR A 344 10.62 15.09 -27.37
N LEU A 345 10.78 15.76 -26.22
CA LEU A 345 10.61 15.17 -24.89
C LEU A 345 9.14 14.90 -24.53
N ARG A 346 8.23 15.80 -24.92
CA ARG A 346 6.81 15.70 -24.56
C ARG A 346 6.14 14.58 -25.32
N GLN A 347 5.77 13.52 -24.61
CA GLN A 347 4.88 12.49 -25.14
C GLN A 347 3.42 12.89 -24.96
N LYS A 348 2.56 12.42 -25.87
CA LYS A 348 1.12 12.55 -25.75
C LYS A 348 0.64 11.49 -24.74
N GLU A 349 0.44 11.91 -23.49
CA GLU A 349 -0.06 11.05 -22.41
C GLU A 349 -1.53 10.61 -22.66
N GLN A 350 -2.32 11.49 -23.30
CA GLN A 350 -3.72 11.20 -23.62
C GLN A 350 -3.82 10.37 -24.90
N GLN A 351 -4.15 9.09 -24.74
CA GLN A 351 -4.50 8.20 -25.84
C GLN A 351 -6.02 7.99 -25.88
N THR A 352 -6.58 7.86 -27.08
CA THR A 352 -8.00 7.47 -27.21
C THR A 352 -8.18 5.98 -26.90
N LEU A 353 -9.40 5.57 -26.51
CA LEU A 353 -9.70 4.15 -26.29
C LEU A 353 -9.48 3.32 -27.57
N GLU A 354 -9.76 3.90 -28.73
CA GLU A 354 -9.51 3.27 -30.04
C GLU A 354 -8.00 3.07 -30.26
N GLU A 355 -7.17 4.10 -30.05
CA GLU A 355 -5.70 3.98 -30.14
C GLU A 355 -5.11 2.89 -29.22
N LEU A 356 -5.76 2.63 -28.08
CA LEU A 356 -5.31 1.72 -27.03
C LEU A 356 -5.81 0.27 -27.20
N TYR A 357 -7.05 0.08 -27.66
CA TYR A 357 -7.73 -1.22 -27.68
C TYR A 357 -8.09 -1.71 -29.08
N GLU A 358 -8.04 -0.87 -30.12
CA GLU A 358 -8.32 -1.31 -31.50
C GLU A 358 -7.29 -2.39 -31.92
N PRO A 359 -7.75 -3.55 -32.43
CA PRO A 359 -6.85 -4.58 -32.94
C PRO A 359 -5.97 -4.02 -34.06
N ARG A 360 -4.69 -3.73 -33.76
CA ARG A 360 -3.76 -3.20 -34.76
C ARG A 360 -3.41 -4.28 -35.77
N ILE A 361 -4.20 -4.40 -36.83
CA ILE A 361 -3.86 -5.17 -38.03
C ILE A 361 -2.77 -4.40 -38.76
N LYS A 362 -1.52 -4.60 -38.34
CA LYS A 362 -0.28 -4.14 -38.99
C LYS A 362 -0.30 -2.66 -39.40
N SER A 363 -0.44 -1.74 -38.45
CA SER A 363 0.02 -0.37 -38.71
C SER A 363 1.56 -0.37 -38.71
N LYS A 364 2.17 -0.23 -39.90
CA LYS A 364 3.58 0.17 -40.00
C LYS A 364 3.74 1.47 -39.22
N LEU A 365 4.37 1.41 -38.03
CA LEU A 365 4.85 2.62 -37.38
C LEU A 365 5.84 3.25 -38.37
N ALA A 366 5.47 4.40 -38.92
CA ALA A 366 6.39 5.25 -39.66
C ALA A 366 7.49 5.63 -38.67
N VAL A 367 8.64 4.96 -38.78
CA VAL A 367 9.86 5.36 -38.10
C VAL A 367 10.23 6.70 -38.72
N SER A 368 10.02 7.79 -37.98
CA SER A 368 10.65 9.06 -38.29
C SER A 368 12.15 8.83 -38.27
N GLU A 369 12.77 8.72 -39.43
CA GLU A 369 14.22 8.68 -39.60
C GLU A 369 14.78 10.07 -39.30
N ASN A 370 14.86 10.41 -38.01
CA ASN A 370 15.71 11.51 -37.61
C ASN A 370 17.17 11.05 -37.74
N PRO A 371 18.08 11.91 -38.22
CA PRO A 371 19.49 11.59 -38.31
C PRO A 371 20.04 11.39 -36.89
N MET A 372 20.21 10.13 -36.51
CA MET A 372 20.77 9.72 -35.24
C MET A 372 22.29 9.59 -35.38
N SER A 373 23.04 9.96 -34.35
CA SER A 373 24.47 9.70 -34.28
C SER A 373 24.77 8.20 -34.42
N SER A 374 25.92 7.86 -35.02
CA SER A 374 26.30 6.47 -35.34
C SER A 374 26.26 5.53 -34.12
N GLY A 375 26.64 6.02 -32.93
CA GLY A 375 26.56 5.27 -31.69
C GLY A 375 25.12 4.97 -31.23
N LEU A 376 24.20 5.93 -31.37
CA LEU A 376 22.79 5.72 -31.02
C LEU A 376 22.07 4.80 -32.02
N ILE A 377 22.47 4.83 -33.30
CA ILE A 377 21.96 3.88 -34.31
C ILE A 377 22.34 2.44 -33.95
N GLN A 378 23.59 2.22 -33.51
CA GLN A 378 24.04 0.90 -33.09
C GLN A 378 23.27 0.40 -31.85
N LEU A 379 23.09 1.25 -30.85
CA LEU A 379 22.29 0.94 -29.65
C LEU A 379 20.83 0.62 -29.99
N MET A 380 20.20 1.43 -30.85
CA MET A 380 18.84 1.18 -31.32
C MET A 380 18.73 -0.12 -32.14
N GLY A 381 19.76 -0.44 -32.92
CA GLY A 381 19.87 -1.71 -33.65
C GLY A 381 19.87 -2.91 -32.70
N GLU A 382 20.72 -2.87 -31.68
CA GLU A 382 20.81 -3.91 -30.64
C GLU A 382 19.48 -4.06 -29.88
N LEU A 383 18.84 -2.95 -29.48
CA LEU A 383 17.52 -2.96 -28.84
C LEU A 383 16.46 -3.64 -29.71
N LYS A 384 16.44 -3.35 -31.02
CA LYS A 384 15.52 -3.99 -31.98
C LYS A 384 15.80 -5.49 -32.15
N ILE A 385 17.07 -5.92 -32.13
CA ILE A 385 17.44 -7.34 -32.18
C ILE A 385 16.93 -8.05 -30.92
N ARG A 386 17.18 -7.50 -29.73
CA ARG A 386 16.69 -8.07 -28.46
C ARG A 386 15.17 -8.12 -28.39
N ARG A 387 14.47 -7.11 -28.91
CA ARG A 387 13.00 -7.11 -29.02
C ARG A 387 12.49 -8.21 -29.94
N LYS A 388 13.19 -8.52 -31.04
CA LYS A 388 12.80 -9.61 -31.96
C LYS A 388 13.13 -11.00 -31.40
N ALA A 389 14.20 -11.11 -30.62
CA ALA A 389 14.60 -12.36 -29.96
C ALA A 389 13.67 -12.72 -28.78
N PHE A 390 12.96 -11.74 -28.23
CA PHE A 390 11.92 -11.97 -27.23
C PHE A 390 10.78 -12.80 -27.83
N GLN A 391 10.66 -14.05 -27.38
CA GLN A 391 9.53 -14.92 -27.71
C GLN A 391 8.50 -14.81 -26.60
N ASP A 392 7.29 -14.38 -26.97
CA ASP A 392 6.14 -14.37 -26.07
C ASP A 392 5.73 -15.82 -25.76
N ALA A 393 6.02 -16.30 -24.54
CA ALA A 393 5.61 -17.63 -24.06
C ALA A 393 4.10 -17.72 -23.76
N GLY A 394 3.27 -16.83 -24.32
CA GLY A 394 1.81 -16.79 -24.14
C GLY A 394 1.34 -16.04 -22.89
N ASN A 395 2.28 -15.52 -22.08
CA ASN A 395 1.99 -14.67 -20.91
C ASN A 395 2.20 -13.16 -21.19
N ALA A 396 2.82 -12.79 -22.31
CA ALA A 396 3.13 -11.42 -22.69
C ALA A 396 2.37 -11.02 -23.97
N VAL A 397 1.10 -11.39 -24.05
CA VAL A 397 0.25 -11.09 -25.23
C VAL A 397 0.07 -9.58 -25.36
N HIS A 398 0.80 -9.02 -26.33
CA HIS A 398 0.68 -7.71 -26.99
C HIS A 398 -0.19 -6.67 -26.25
N GLY A 399 0.44 -5.92 -25.36
CA GLY A 399 -0.13 -4.70 -24.77
C GLY A 399 0.92 -3.59 -24.74
N SER A 400 1.42 -3.16 -25.90
CA SER A 400 2.56 -2.24 -26.07
C SER A 400 2.33 -0.79 -25.58
N ALA A 401 1.37 -0.56 -24.69
CA ALA A 401 1.09 0.75 -24.11
C ALA A 401 0.55 0.59 -22.68
N LEU A 402 -0.52 -0.20 -22.49
CA LEU A 402 -1.10 -0.45 -21.16
C LEU A 402 -0.15 -1.19 -20.22
N GLN A 403 0.59 -2.18 -20.72
CA GLN A 403 1.52 -2.93 -19.89
C GLN A 403 2.74 -2.08 -19.52
N GLU A 404 3.16 -1.14 -20.37
CA GLU A 404 4.22 -0.18 -20.03
C GLU A 404 3.76 0.74 -18.90
N PHE A 405 2.56 1.34 -18.97
CA PHE A 405 2.05 2.19 -17.88
C PHE A 405 1.73 1.41 -16.60
N GLU A 406 1.14 0.21 -16.70
CA GLU A 406 0.89 -0.65 -15.54
C GLU A 406 2.20 -1.13 -14.90
N GLN A 407 3.19 -1.54 -15.70
CA GLN A 407 4.52 -1.90 -15.20
C GLN A 407 5.29 -0.70 -14.67
N GLU A 408 5.24 0.47 -15.30
CA GLU A 408 5.84 1.69 -14.77
C GLU A 408 5.21 2.07 -13.45
N ARG A 409 3.91 1.88 -13.24
CA ARG A 409 3.26 2.06 -11.93
C ARG A 409 3.66 1.00 -10.92
N GLU A 410 3.97 -0.22 -11.35
CA GLU A 410 4.51 -1.30 -10.51
C GLU A 410 6.02 -1.11 -10.19
N VAL A 411 6.77 -0.44 -11.09
CA VAL A 411 8.24 -0.27 -11.06
C VAL A 411 8.66 1.14 -10.63
N ALA A 412 7.76 2.12 -10.59
CA ALA A 412 8.05 3.47 -10.08
C ALA A 412 8.35 3.41 -8.58
N PHE A 413 9.64 3.31 -8.26
CA PHE A 413 10.15 3.32 -6.89
C PHE A 413 10.24 4.73 -6.29
N GLU A 414 9.84 5.77 -7.03
CA GLU A 414 9.84 7.16 -6.58
C GLU A 414 8.44 7.61 -6.17
N VAL A 415 7.95 7.06 -5.05
CA VAL A 415 6.77 7.62 -4.38
C VAL A 415 7.25 8.72 -3.42
N GLU A 416 7.22 9.97 -3.87
CA GLU A 416 7.20 11.11 -2.95
C GLU A 416 5.92 11.03 -2.10
N THR A 417 6.03 10.48 -0.90
CA THR A 417 4.92 10.32 0.04
C THR A 417 4.69 11.64 0.78
N VAL A 418 3.88 12.52 0.19
CA VAL A 418 3.35 13.67 0.94
C VAL A 418 2.31 13.16 1.94
N ARG A 419 2.73 13.00 3.20
CA ARG A 419 1.85 12.57 4.30
C ARG A 419 0.81 13.65 4.61
N LYS A 420 -0.43 13.47 4.13
CA LYS A 420 -1.60 14.10 4.74
C LYS A 420 -2.13 13.19 5.84
N VAL A 421 -2.15 13.68 7.07
CA VAL A 421 -2.75 12.96 8.20
C VAL A 421 -4.27 12.99 8.03
N GLN A 422 -4.82 12.00 7.32
CA GLN A 422 -6.25 11.72 7.37
C GLN A 422 -6.51 10.83 8.58
N LYS A 423 -7.19 11.38 9.60
CA LYS A 423 -7.63 10.56 10.73
C LYS A 423 -8.62 9.51 10.21
N PRO A 424 -8.43 8.20 10.53
CA PRO A 424 -9.39 7.18 10.15
C PRO A 424 -10.79 7.55 10.65
N VAL A 425 -11.77 7.55 9.75
CA VAL A 425 -13.17 7.70 10.15
C VAL A 425 -13.61 6.35 10.72
N HIS A 426 -13.94 6.31 12.00
CA HIS A 426 -14.45 5.09 12.63
C HIS A 426 -15.95 4.96 12.35
N TYR A 427 -16.32 3.92 11.61
CA TYR A 427 -17.72 3.58 11.36
C TYR A 427 -18.18 2.50 12.35
N SER A 428 -19.44 2.58 12.78
CA SER A 428 -20.03 1.55 13.62
C SER A 428 -20.57 0.41 12.73
N PRO A 429 -20.09 -0.83 12.87
CA PRO A 429 -20.58 -1.95 12.07
C PRO A 429 -22.01 -2.34 12.45
N LEU A 430 -22.77 -2.85 11.47
CA LEU A 430 -24.03 -3.53 11.75
C LEU A 430 -23.75 -4.97 12.18
N THR A 431 -24.44 -5.42 13.23
CA THR A 431 -24.34 -6.80 13.72
C THR A 431 -25.17 -7.73 12.84
N PHE A 432 -24.59 -8.87 12.45
CA PHE A 432 -25.29 -9.94 11.75
C PHE A 432 -26.47 -10.46 12.60
N ARG A 433 -27.68 -10.44 12.03
CA ARG A 433 -28.93 -10.80 12.74
C ARG A 433 -29.23 -12.30 12.74
N GLY A 434 -28.40 -13.09 12.06
CA GLY A 434 -28.63 -14.52 11.81
C GLY A 434 -29.25 -14.78 10.44
N LEU A 435 -29.22 -16.04 10.02
CA LEU A 435 -29.73 -16.49 8.73
C LEU A 435 -31.26 -16.33 8.64
N HIS A 436 -31.73 -15.72 7.56
CA HIS A 436 -33.17 -15.56 7.32
C HIS A 436 -33.84 -16.90 6.97
N ARG A 437 -35.03 -17.16 7.54
CA ARG A 437 -35.78 -18.43 7.35
C ARG A 437 -36.06 -18.74 5.89
N ASP A 438 -36.35 -17.72 5.09
CA ASP A 438 -36.65 -17.90 3.66
C ASP A 438 -35.42 -18.27 2.83
N ILE A 439 -34.21 -17.90 3.27
CA ILE A 439 -32.96 -18.35 2.63
C ILE A 439 -32.75 -19.84 2.94
N THR A 440 -33.02 -20.26 4.19
CA THR A 440 -33.02 -21.69 4.55
C THR A 440 -34.08 -22.47 3.76
N ALA A 441 -35.28 -21.91 3.57
CA ALA A 441 -36.32 -22.52 2.76
C ALA A 441 -35.91 -22.61 1.29
N PHE A 442 -35.22 -21.60 0.75
CA PHE A 442 -34.68 -21.62 -0.61
C PHE A 442 -33.67 -22.76 -0.81
N VAL A 443 -32.74 -22.95 0.12
CA VAL A 443 -31.76 -24.04 0.06
C VAL A 443 -32.44 -25.42 0.07
N ASN A 444 -33.48 -25.60 0.88
CA ASN A 444 -34.17 -26.87 0.98
C ASN A 444 -35.13 -27.15 -0.19
N THR A 445 -35.76 -26.12 -0.76
CA THR A 445 -36.84 -26.26 -1.75
C THR A 445 -36.41 -25.90 -3.18
N GLY A 446 -35.30 -25.18 -3.35
CA GLY A 446 -34.86 -24.60 -4.62
C GLY A 446 -35.74 -23.47 -5.17
N ARG A 447 -36.69 -22.93 -4.38
CA ARG A 447 -37.59 -21.85 -4.82
C ARG A 447 -37.54 -20.67 -3.85
N LEU A 448 -37.36 -19.47 -4.40
CA LEU A 448 -37.49 -18.24 -3.63
C LEU A 448 -38.98 -17.97 -3.37
N VAL A 449 -39.30 -17.65 -2.12
CA VAL A 449 -40.61 -17.15 -1.71
C VAL A 449 -40.80 -15.72 -2.26
N PRO A 450 -41.91 -15.42 -2.96
CA PRO A 450 -42.16 -14.05 -3.42
C PRO A 450 -42.34 -13.09 -2.22
N ASN A 451 -41.87 -11.85 -2.35
CA ASN A 451 -41.97 -10.79 -1.34
C ASN A 451 -41.34 -11.11 0.03
N SER A 452 -40.28 -11.92 0.06
CA SER A 452 -39.48 -12.13 1.27
C SER A 452 -38.78 -10.84 1.70
N ALA A 453 -38.66 -10.64 3.01
CA ALA A 453 -37.78 -9.60 3.58
C ALA A 453 -36.31 -10.03 3.65
N GLY A 454 -36.00 -11.30 3.38
CA GLY A 454 -34.66 -11.87 3.52
C GLY A 454 -33.72 -11.57 2.36
N TYR A 455 -34.25 -11.26 1.19
CA TYR A 455 -33.48 -10.95 -0.02
C TYR A 455 -34.24 -9.97 -0.91
N GLU A 456 -33.50 -9.27 -1.74
CA GLU A 456 -34.03 -8.35 -2.74
C GLU A 456 -33.39 -8.62 -4.10
N GLN A 457 -34.03 -8.17 -5.17
CA GLN A 457 -33.39 -8.24 -6.49
C GLN A 457 -32.17 -7.33 -6.52
N TRP A 458 -31.12 -7.76 -7.20
CA TRP A 458 -29.86 -7.03 -7.19
C TRP A 458 -29.97 -5.61 -7.79
N PHE A 459 -30.85 -5.40 -8.78
CA PHE A 459 -31.12 -4.07 -9.33
C PHE A 459 -31.78 -3.12 -8.32
N ILE A 460 -32.60 -3.66 -7.40
CA ILE A 460 -33.22 -2.88 -6.33
C ILE A 460 -32.14 -2.48 -5.32
N ALA A 461 -31.26 -3.41 -4.94
CA ALA A 461 -30.10 -3.13 -4.10
C ALA A 461 -29.19 -2.07 -4.75
N LEU A 462 -28.93 -2.19 -6.05
CA LEU A 462 -28.12 -1.24 -6.82
C LEU A 462 -28.76 0.14 -6.87
N ARG A 463 -30.09 0.25 -6.90
CA ARG A 463 -30.81 1.55 -6.90
C ARG A 463 -30.58 2.32 -5.60
N CYS A 464 -30.29 1.62 -4.52
CA CYS A 464 -30.01 2.22 -3.22
C CYS A 464 -28.58 2.79 -3.13
N SER A 465 -27.66 2.39 -4.00
CA SER A 465 -26.30 2.92 -4.12
C SER A 465 -26.29 4.34 -4.69
N ASN A 466 -25.22 5.13 -4.47
CA ASN A 466 -25.20 6.48 -5.07
C ASN A 466 -25.10 6.42 -6.59
N LEU A 467 -24.38 5.42 -7.10
CA LEU A 467 -24.27 5.18 -8.54
C LEU A 467 -25.65 4.91 -9.15
N GLY A 468 -26.45 4.05 -8.52
CA GLY A 468 -27.82 3.75 -8.96
C GLY A 468 -28.76 4.96 -8.87
N ARG A 469 -28.62 5.79 -7.82
CA ARG A 469 -29.38 7.05 -7.69
C ARG A 469 -28.99 8.09 -8.75
N LYS A 470 -27.70 8.18 -9.09
CA LYS A 470 -27.16 9.17 -10.04
C LYS A 470 -27.60 8.89 -11.47
N HIS A 471 -27.57 7.63 -11.89
CA HIS A 471 -27.88 7.24 -13.28
C HIS A 471 -29.31 6.77 -13.51
N GLY A 472 -30.07 6.51 -12.43
CA GLY A 472 -31.46 6.07 -12.49
C GLY A 472 -31.60 4.66 -13.07
N ILE A 473 -31.81 3.68 -12.20
CA ILE A 473 -32.10 2.30 -12.61
C ILE A 473 -33.57 2.19 -13.01
N ARG A 474 -33.81 1.65 -14.21
CA ARG A 474 -35.15 1.46 -14.76
C ARG A 474 -35.91 0.38 -14.00
N SER A 475 -37.21 0.58 -13.81
CA SER A 475 -38.05 -0.36 -13.05
C SER A 475 -38.27 -1.68 -13.79
N GLU A 476 -38.14 -1.67 -15.12
CA GLU A 476 -38.23 -2.84 -16.00
C GLU A 476 -36.99 -3.75 -15.90
N ALA A 477 -35.89 -3.30 -15.29
CA ALA A 477 -34.74 -4.16 -14.97
C ALA A 477 -35.05 -5.20 -13.88
N ALA A 478 -36.22 -5.10 -13.22
CA ALA A 478 -36.71 -5.99 -12.18
C ALA A 478 -37.11 -7.41 -12.67
N THR A 479 -36.77 -7.80 -13.91
CA THR A 479 -36.99 -9.17 -14.42
C THR A 479 -35.78 -10.09 -14.22
N SER A 480 -34.70 -9.61 -13.60
CA SER A 480 -33.51 -10.43 -13.31
C SER A 480 -33.82 -11.58 -12.36
N ARG A 481 -33.14 -12.71 -12.58
CA ARG A 481 -33.17 -13.90 -11.71
C ARG A 481 -32.01 -13.92 -10.70
N LEU A 482 -31.29 -12.81 -10.58
CA LEU A 482 -30.23 -12.60 -9.60
C LEU A 482 -30.77 -11.82 -8.40
N PHE A 483 -30.57 -12.38 -7.22
CA PHE A 483 -30.99 -11.83 -5.94
C PHE A 483 -29.79 -11.63 -5.04
N VAL A 484 -29.95 -10.75 -4.07
CA VAL A 484 -28.94 -10.39 -3.08
C VAL A 484 -29.58 -10.50 -1.69
N SER A 485 -28.88 -11.11 -0.75
CA SER A 485 -29.33 -11.17 0.65
C SER A 485 -29.50 -9.76 1.22
N SER A 486 -30.53 -9.58 2.04
CA SER A 486 -30.76 -8.34 2.79
C SER A 486 -29.57 -7.96 3.69
N GLU A 487 -28.75 -8.92 4.14
CA GLU A 487 -27.55 -8.64 4.94
C GLU A 487 -26.34 -8.22 4.09
N PHE A 488 -26.38 -8.43 2.77
CA PHE A 488 -25.31 -8.02 1.85
C PHE A 488 -25.14 -6.49 1.79
N THR A 489 -26.25 -5.75 1.82
CA THR A 489 -26.26 -4.28 1.82
C THR A 489 -26.09 -3.69 3.24
N ARG A 490 -26.09 -4.53 4.29
CA ARG A 490 -26.03 -4.12 5.71
C ARG A 490 -24.61 -4.24 6.26
N THR A 491 -23.75 -3.29 5.92
CA THR A 491 -22.36 -3.24 6.44
C THR A 491 -22.20 -2.28 7.61
N LEU A 492 -22.66 -1.03 7.49
CA LEU A 492 -22.40 0.03 8.47
C LEU A 492 -23.65 0.76 8.93
N ARG A 493 -23.63 1.27 10.17
CA ARG A 493 -24.57 2.29 10.64
C ARG A 493 -24.09 3.66 10.15
N LEU A 494 -24.64 4.10 9.02
CA LEU A 494 -24.32 5.41 8.46
C LEU A 494 -25.32 6.47 8.96
N PRO A 495 -24.85 7.64 9.42
CA PRO A 495 -25.68 8.84 9.50
C PRO A 495 -26.24 9.12 8.10
N SER A 496 -27.54 9.45 8.00
CA SER A 496 -28.42 9.28 6.82
C SER A 496 -28.07 10.01 5.50
N ALA A 497 -26.80 10.29 5.19
CA ALA A 497 -26.35 10.83 3.90
C ALA A 497 -24.93 10.37 3.46
N GLN A 498 -24.30 9.42 4.16
CA GLN A 498 -22.94 8.97 3.81
C GLN A 498 -22.91 7.85 2.77
N GLN A 499 -21.81 7.79 2.01
CA GLN A 499 -21.64 6.91 0.85
C GLN A 499 -21.56 5.43 1.23
N ILE A 500 -22.57 4.65 0.83
CA ILE A 500 -22.61 3.18 1.02
C ILE A 500 -21.61 2.46 0.09
N ASP A 501 -21.34 3.05 -1.08
CA ASP A 501 -20.66 2.39 -2.20
C ASP A 501 -19.24 1.90 -1.85
N ASN A 502 -18.50 2.63 -1.01
CA ASN A 502 -17.15 2.24 -0.58
C ASN A 502 -17.14 1.04 0.38
N PHE A 503 -18.30 0.61 0.88
CA PHE A 503 -18.47 -0.46 1.85
C PHE A 503 -19.32 -1.60 1.30
N GLN A 504 -19.37 -1.76 -0.03
CA GLN A 504 -19.99 -2.91 -0.66
C GLN A 504 -19.18 -4.18 -0.36
N ARG A 505 -19.89 -5.27 -0.04
CA ARG A 505 -19.26 -6.58 0.19
C ARG A 505 -18.88 -7.20 -1.16
N GLN A 506 -17.85 -8.04 -1.14
CA GLN A 506 -17.49 -8.84 -2.30
C GLN A 506 -18.50 -9.98 -2.51
N SER A 507 -18.87 -10.23 -3.76
CA SER A 507 -19.85 -11.24 -4.17
C SER A 507 -19.25 -12.66 -4.24
N ASN A 508 -18.65 -13.13 -3.15
CA ASN A 508 -17.84 -14.36 -3.18
C ASN A 508 -18.67 -15.66 -3.09
N TRP A 509 -19.89 -15.58 -2.54
CA TRP A 509 -20.72 -16.74 -2.22
C TRP A 509 -22.08 -16.64 -2.91
N ILE A 510 -22.42 -17.65 -3.72
CA ILE A 510 -23.63 -17.64 -4.55
C ILE A 510 -24.36 -18.95 -4.38
N ILE A 511 -25.63 -18.89 -4.00
CA ILE A 511 -26.53 -20.04 -4.02
C ILE A 511 -27.19 -20.10 -5.39
N TRP A 512 -26.99 -21.20 -6.11
CA TRP A 512 -27.57 -21.47 -7.40
C TRP A 512 -28.65 -22.54 -7.31
N SER A 513 -29.84 -22.28 -7.87
CA SER A 513 -30.86 -23.32 -8.05
C SER A 513 -30.95 -23.74 -9.51
N SER A 514 -30.70 -25.03 -9.76
CA SER A 514 -30.85 -25.64 -11.09
C SER A 514 -32.32 -25.78 -11.52
N MET A 515 -33.25 -25.90 -10.55
CA MET A 515 -34.68 -26.04 -10.83
C MET A 515 -35.31 -24.73 -11.33
N THR A 516 -35.00 -23.61 -10.67
CA THR A 516 -35.59 -22.31 -10.97
C THR A 516 -34.67 -21.42 -11.80
N ASN A 517 -33.43 -21.86 -12.05
CA ASN A 517 -32.42 -21.11 -12.81
C ASN A 517 -32.29 -19.69 -12.22
N THR A 518 -32.10 -19.65 -10.90
CA THR A 518 -32.13 -18.46 -10.04
C THR A 518 -30.90 -18.48 -9.15
N ALA A 519 -30.27 -17.31 -8.98
CA ALA A 519 -29.05 -17.12 -8.20
C ALA A 519 -29.31 -16.16 -7.03
N LEU A 520 -28.75 -16.46 -5.86
CA LEU A 520 -28.81 -15.62 -4.67
C LEU A 520 -27.39 -15.40 -4.12
N ILE A 521 -26.97 -14.14 -4.04
CA ILE A 521 -25.69 -13.74 -3.43
C ILE A 521 -25.88 -13.60 -1.92
N ILE A 522 -25.01 -14.24 -1.16
CA ILE A 522 -25.05 -14.26 0.31
C ILE A 522 -23.73 -13.76 0.90
N ILE A 523 -23.76 -13.45 2.20
CA ILE A 523 -22.55 -13.06 2.94
C ILE A 523 -21.81 -14.29 3.52
N PRO A 524 -20.49 -14.19 3.82
CA PRO A 524 -19.75 -15.29 4.42
C PRO A 524 -20.38 -15.85 5.70
N GLU A 525 -20.98 -14.99 6.54
CA GLU A 525 -21.64 -15.36 7.79
C GLU A 525 -22.90 -16.21 7.55
N GLU A 526 -23.62 -15.97 6.45
CA GLU A 526 -24.75 -16.80 6.02
C GLU A 526 -24.25 -18.12 5.39
N ALA A 527 -23.19 -18.05 4.59
CA ALA A 527 -22.59 -19.22 3.96
C ALA A 527 -22.14 -20.24 5.02
N GLU A 528 -21.49 -19.79 6.10
CA GLU A 528 -21.05 -20.64 7.22
C GLU A 528 -22.21 -21.42 7.86
N GLN A 529 -23.38 -20.79 8.01
CA GLN A 529 -24.57 -21.44 8.57
C GLN A 529 -25.24 -22.40 7.56
N LEU A 530 -25.06 -22.16 6.25
CA LEU A 530 -25.69 -22.93 5.19
C LEU A 530 -24.86 -24.15 4.74
N ILE A 531 -23.53 -24.11 4.83
CA ILE A 531 -22.64 -25.21 4.42
C ILE A 531 -23.06 -26.55 5.04
N PRO A 532 -23.30 -26.66 6.38
CA PRO A 532 -23.73 -27.92 6.97
C PRO A 532 -25.07 -28.40 6.41
N LEU A 533 -26.04 -27.50 6.21
CA LEU A 533 -27.38 -27.84 5.72
C LEU A 533 -27.32 -28.38 4.29
N ILE A 534 -26.50 -27.77 3.44
CA ILE A 534 -26.28 -28.19 2.06
C ILE A 534 -25.58 -29.56 2.01
N HIS A 535 -24.59 -29.79 2.87
CA HIS A 535 -23.92 -31.10 2.98
C HIS A 535 -24.84 -32.23 3.46
N LEU A 536 -25.74 -31.94 4.40
CA LEU A 536 -26.69 -32.92 4.95
C LEU A 536 -27.82 -33.27 3.97
N ALA A 537 -28.01 -32.48 2.90
CA ALA A 537 -29.06 -32.72 1.92
C ALA A 537 -28.74 -33.92 1.03
N LYS A 538 -29.56 -34.99 1.14
CA LYS A 538 -29.41 -36.20 0.32
C LYS A 538 -29.62 -35.95 -1.19
N ARG A 539 -30.37 -34.91 -1.55
CA ARG A 539 -30.64 -34.48 -2.93
C ARG A 539 -30.58 -32.95 -2.97
N PRO A 540 -29.40 -32.36 -3.18
CA PRO A 540 -29.26 -30.91 -3.21
C PRO A 540 -29.98 -30.34 -4.44
N LEU A 541 -31.00 -29.51 -4.22
CA LEU A 541 -31.69 -28.73 -5.27
C LEU A 541 -31.01 -27.38 -5.52
N THR A 542 -30.11 -27.00 -4.62
CA THR A 542 -29.30 -25.79 -4.68
C THR A 542 -27.83 -26.15 -4.50
N HIS A 543 -26.97 -25.39 -5.15
CA HIS A 543 -25.52 -25.52 -5.12
C HIS A 543 -24.93 -24.22 -4.57
N LEU A 544 -23.99 -24.30 -3.63
CA LEU A 544 -23.26 -23.13 -3.17
C LEU A 544 -21.97 -23.00 -3.97
N LEU A 545 -21.89 -21.96 -4.78
CA LEU A 545 -20.78 -21.67 -5.70
C LEU A 545 -19.87 -20.61 -5.10
N THR A 546 -18.57 -20.80 -5.27
CA THR A 546 -17.56 -19.77 -4.98
C THR A 546 -17.28 -18.95 -6.23
N TYR A 547 -17.23 -17.63 -6.08
CA TYR A 547 -16.90 -16.71 -7.16
C TYR A 547 -15.82 -15.71 -6.72
N ALA A 548 -14.98 -15.30 -7.66
CA ALA A 548 -14.03 -14.22 -7.46
C ALA A 548 -13.99 -13.35 -8.72
N VAL A 549 -13.97 -12.04 -8.54
CA VAL A 549 -13.99 -11.09 -9.65
C VAL A 549 -12.58 -10.89 -10.23
N SER A 550 -12.48 -10.99 -11.56
CA SER A 550 -11.24 -10.69 -12.29
C SER A 550 -11.07 -9.18 -12.47
N VAL A 551 -10.36 -8.54 -11.54
CA VAL A 551 -10.03 -7.11 -11.57
C VAL A 551 -8.67 -6.81 -12.20
N THR A 552 -7.83 -7.83 -12.39
CA THR A 552 -6.58 -7.70 -13.16
C THR A 552 -6.52 -8.78 -14.24
N ARG A 553 -5.80 -8.49 -15.33
CA ARG A 553 -5.64 -9.43 -16.45
C ARG A 553 -4.99 -10.76 -16.05
N LYS A 554 -4.11 -10.74 -15.03
CA LYS A 554 -3.37 -11.91 -14.53
C LYS A 554 -4.18 -12.79 -13.58
N MET A 555 -5.34 -12.33 -13.10
CA MET A 555 -6.19 -13.14 -12.22
C MET A 555 -6.84 -14.29 -13.01
N LEU A 556 -6.89 -15.47 -12.38
CA LEU A 556 -7.67 -16.59 -12.88
C LEU A 556 -9.13 -16.15 -13.06
N GLN A 557 -9.75 -16.57 -14.15
CA GLN A 557 -11.13 -16.23 -14.46
C GLN A 557 -12.07 -17.24 -13.80
N PHE A 558 -12.94 -16.77 -12.89
CA PHE A 558 -13.91 -17.61 -12.16
C PHE A 558 -15.32 -17.55 -12.77
N ASN A 559 -15.44 -17.11 -14.03
CA ASN A 559 -16.73 -16.92 -14.71
C ASN A 559 -17.47 -18.24 -14.97
N GLY A 560 -16.77 -19.37 -14.97
CA GLY A 560 -17.36 -20.71 -15.14
C GLY A 560 -18.07 -21.27 -13.91
N PHE A 561 -17.82 -20.70 -12.71
CA PHE A 561 -18.31 -21.22 -11.42
C PHE A 561 -18.00 -22.70 -11.15
N ASP A 562 -16.99 -23.24 -11.81
CA ASP A 562 -16.56 -24.64 -11.79
C ASP A 562 -15.40 -24.88 -10.83
N TYR A 563 -14.84 -23.82 -10.22
CA TYR A 563 -13.72 -23.90 -9.29
C TYR A 563 -14.06 -24.72 -8.03
N TYR A 564 -15.13 -24.33 -7.33
CA TYR A 564 -15.62 -25.05 -6.17
C TYR A 564 -17.13 -24.83 -5.98
N ALA A 565 -17.83 -25.95 -5.81
CA ALA A 565 -19.26 -25.98 -5.53
C ALA A 565 -19.53 -26.93 -4.36
N THR A 566 -20.09 -26.42 -3.27
CA THR A 566 -20.65 -27.26 -2.21
C THR A 566 -21.98 -27.82 -2.70
N SER A 567 -22.08 -29.15 -2.72
CA SER A 567 -22.95 -29.93 -3.60
C SER A 567 -22.54 -29.79 -5.07
N SER A 568 -21.83 -30.79 -5.58
CA SER A 568 -21.31 -30.80 -6.95
C SER A 568 -22.40 -30.52 -7.98
N LEU A 569 -22.09 -29.64 -8.91
CA LEU A 569 -22.92 -29.37 -10.08
C LEU A 569 -22.99 -30.62 -10.99
N PRO A 570 -24.06 -30.78 -11.80
CA PRO A 570 -24.14 -31.84 -12.79
C PRO A 570 -22.92 -31.83 -13.73
N SER A 571 -22.47 -33.02 -14.15
CA SER A 571 -21.36 -33.15 -15.11
C SER A 571 -21.68 -32.41 -16.41
N GLY A 572 -20.80 -31.52 -16.85
CA GLY A 572 -20.99 -30.71 -18.06
C GLY A 572 -21.95 -29.53 -17.90
N TRP A 573 -22.29 -29.14 -16.67
CA TRP A 573 -23.04 -27.91 -16.44
C TRP A 573 -22.21 -26.68 -16.85
N GLU A 574 -22.81 -25.82 -17.66
CA GLU A 574 -22.26 -24.51 -18.00
C GLU A 574 -23.11 -23.41 -17.39
N ALA A 575 -22.43 -22.36 -16.92
CA ALA A 575 -23.09 -21.21 -16.34
C ALA A 575 -23.88 -20.44 -17.41
N PRO A 576 -25.15 -20.08 -17.14
CA PRO A 576 -25.91 -19.26 -18.07
C PRO A 576 -25.26 -17.90 -18.31
N MET A 577 -25.21 -17.46 -19.56
CA MET A 577 -24.61 -16.17 -19.97
C MET A 577 -25.20 -14.95 -19.24
N TRP A 578 -26.48 -14.99 -18.88
CA TRP A 578 -27.08 -13.91 -18.11
C TRP A 578 -26.47 -13.80 -16.70
N LEU A 579 -26.11 -14.94 -16.08
CA LEU A 579 -25.56 -14.98 -14.73
C LEU A 579 -24.14 -14.40 -14.72
N THR A 580 -23.30 -14.78 -15.70
CA THR A 580 -21.91 -14.29 -15.81
C THR A 580 -21.88 -12.78 -16.05
N ILE A 581 -22.80 -12.26 -16.87
CA ILE A 581 -22.91 -10.83 -17.15
C ILE A 581 -23.42 -10.05 -15.93
N GLU A 582 -24.57 -10.43 -15.37
CA GLU A 582 -25.19 -9.67 -14.27
C GLU A 582 -24.34 -9.69 -13.01
N LEU A 583 -23.81 -10.86 -12.65
CA LEU A 583 -22.89 -10.97 -11.52
C LEU A 583 -21.59 -10.21 -11.80
N GLY A 584 -21.06 -10.30 -13.02
CA GLY A 584 -19.84 -9.60 -13.42
C GLY A 584 -20.00 -8.08 -13.27
N ILE A 585 -21.15 -7.53 -13.68
CA ILE A 585 -21.47 -6.10 -13.51
C ILE A 585 -21.55 -5.76 -12.02
N LEU A 586 -22.31 -6.54 -11.24
CA LEU A 586 -22.47 -6.28 -9.80
C LEU A 586 -21.16 -6.37 -9.02
N ALA A 587 -20.29 -7.32 -9.38
CA ALA A 587 -19.01 -7.55 -8.71
C ALA A 587 -17.89 -6.58 -9.16
N GLY A 588 -18.14 -5.75 -10.18
CA GLY A 588 -17.14 -4.82 -10.72
C GLY A 588 -16.06 -5.50 -11.57
N ARG A 589 -16.44 -6.49 -12.38
CA ARG A 589 -15.51 -7.24 -13.24
C ARG A 589 -14.98 -6.39 -14.37
N LEU A 590 -13.65 -6.32 -14.50
CA LEU A 590 -12.96 -5.54 -15.53
C LEU A 590 -12.53 -6.39 -16.74
N TYR A 591 -12.23 -7.67 -16.53
CA TYR A 591 -11.76 -8.58 -17.59
C TYR A 591 -12.74 -9.74 -17.79
N PHE A 592 -13.09 -10.01 -19.06
CA PHE A 592 -14.01 -11.08 -19.46
C PHE A 592 -13.52 -11.78 -20.73
N GLU A 593 -14.01 -12.99 -20.99
CA GLU A 593 -13.65 -13.74 -22.20
C GLU A 593 -14.35 -13.18 -23.44
N PHE A 594 -13.68 -13.23 -24.60
CA PHE A 594 -14.22 -12.71 -25.86
C PHE A 594 -15.58 -13.34 -26.24
N LYS A 595 -15.84 -14.60 -25.87
CA LYS A 595 -17.14 -15.26 -26.09
C LYS A 595 -18.31 -14.52 -25.45
N GLU A 596 -18.06 -13.77 -24.38
CA GLU A 596 -19.08 -13.02 -23.64
C GLU A 596 -19.38 -11.65 -24.28
N TYR A 597 -18.49 -11.15 -25.16
CA TYR A 597 -18.55 -9.79 -25.71
C TYR A 597 -19.88 -9.47 -26.39
N ASN A 598 -20.31 -10.31 -27.33
CA ASN A 598 -21.54 -10.07 -28.08
C ASN A 598 -22.78 -10.06 -27.17
N SER A 599 -22.83 -10.97 -26.18
CA SER A 599 -23.93 -11.04 -25.22
C SER A 599 -23.94 -9.81 -24.30
N LEU A 600 -22.77 -9.32 -23.90
CA LEU A 600 -22.62 -8.11 -23.11
C LEU A 600 -23.05 -6.86 -23.91
N CYS A 601 -22.63 -6.73 -25.18
CA CYS A 601 -23.05 -5.63 -26.04
C CYS A 601 -24.57 -5.60 -26.23
N GLN A 602 -25.19 -6.76 -26.45
CA GLN A 602 -26.65 -6.90 -26.53
C GLN A 602 -27.32 -6.51 -25.21
N TYR A 603 -26.79 -6.97 -24.07
CA TYR A 603 -27.29 -6.63 -22.73
C TYR A 603 -27.22 -5.12 -22.46
N LEU A 604 -26.17 -4.46 -22.94
CA LEU A 604 -25.97 -3.01 -22.80
C LEU A 604 -26.71 -2.19 -23.88
N GLY A 605 -27.34 -2.83 -24.86
CA GLY A 605 -28.08 -2.15 -25.94
C GLY A 605 -27.17 -1.41 -26.94
N SER A 606 -25.91 -1.81 -27.08
CA SER A 606 -24.95 -1.18 -28.01
C SER A 606 -24.99 -1.87 -29.38
N GLN A 607 -25.52 -1.18 -30.40
CA GLN A 607 -25.61 -1.66 -31.80
C GLN A 607 -24.29 -1.50 -32.59
N GLN A 608 -23.16 -1.98 -32.07
CA GLN A 608 -21.94 -2.14 -32.92
C GLN A 608 -21.86 -3.52 -33.58
N ALA A 609 -22.65 -4.51 -33.12
CA ALA A 609 -22.51 -5.90 -33.56
C ALA A 609 -23.09 -6.19 -34.96
N SER A 610 -23.99 -5.36 -35.50
CA SER A 610 -24.59 -5.64 -36.82
C SER A 610 -23.78 -5.15 -38.01
N LYS A 611 -22.90 -4.15 -37.86
CA LYS A 611 -22.11 -3.62 -39.00
C LYS A 611 -20.85 -4.41 -39.30
N MET A 612 -20.19 -5.01 -38.30
CA MET A 612 -18.92 -5.70 -38.52
C MET A 612 -19.03 -7.09 -39.18
N LEU A 613 -20.23 -7.65 -39.27
CA LEU A 613 -20.45 -8.96 -39.90
C LEU A 613 -20.99 -8.87 -41.35
N GLU A 614 -21.56 -7.75 -41.77
CA GLU A 614 -22.08 -7.58 -43.14
C GLU A 614 -21.05 -6.99 -44.13
N GLU A 615 -20.05 -6.25 -43.65
CA GLU A 615 -19.01 -5.66 -44.52
C GLU A 615 -17.94 -6.66 -45.00
N ASN A 616 -17.98 -7.92 -44.56
CA ASN A 616 -17.05 -8.96 -45.02
C ASN A 616 -17.55 -9.75 -46.25
N SER A 617 -18.71 -9.42 -46.83
CA SER A 617 -19.29 -10.19 -47.94
C SER A 617 -19.34 -9.54 -49.32
N GLU A 618 -19.15 -8.24 -49.51
CA GLU A 618 -19.15 -7.66 -50.88
C GLU A 618 -18.10 -6.57 -51.08
N GLY A 619 -17.29 -6.75 -52.12
CA GLY A 619 -16.18 -5.87 -52.46
C GLY A 619 -16.59 -4.62 -53.23
N THR A 620 -15.77 -3.59 -53.07
CA THR A 620 -15.54 -2.45 -53.97
C THR A 620 -16.67 -1.43 -54.12
N LEU A 621 -16.50 -0.25 -53.51
CA LEU A 621 -16.21 1.05 -54.15
C LEU A 621 -16.51 2.19 -53.16
N PHE A 622 -15.55 3.10 -53.01
CA PHE A 622 -15.74 4.39 -52.32
C PHE A 622 -16.88 5.19 -52.97
N PRO A 623 -17.56 6.08 -52.21
CA PRO A 623 -17.21 7.49 -52.37
C PRO A 623 -17.29 8.36 -51.08
N VAL A 624 -16.25 9.19 -50.95
CA VAL A 624 -16.21 10.66 -50.74
C VAL A 624 -17.14 11.30 -49.69
N GLU A 625 -16.48 12.11 -48.85
CA GLU A 625 -16.97 13.06 -47.85
C GLU A 625 -18.22 13.88 -48.24
N SER A 626 -19.09 14.13 -47.26
CA SER A 626 -19.73 15.44 -47.12
C SER A 626 -20.09 15.75 -45.66
N SER A 627 -19.70 16.95 -45.27
CA SER A 627 -19.95 17.66 -44.03
C SER A 627 -21.40 18.12 -43.85
N SER A 628 -21.74 18.49 -42.61
CA SER A 628 -22.96 19.17 -42.13
C SER A 628 -24.16 18.24 -41.90
N THR A 629 -25.05 18.43 -40.93
CA THR A 629 -25.39 19.56 -40.07
C THR A 629 -26.18 19.00 -38.87
N GLU A 630 -26.10 19.65 -37.70
CA GLU A 630 -27.12 19.50 -36.66
C GLU A 630 -28.47 19.97 -37.22
N GLU A 631 -29.51 19.13 -37.20
CA GLU A 631 -30.89 19.56 -36.93
C GLU A 631 -31.86 18.37 -36.78
N GLY A 632 -32.95 18.62 -36.05
CA GLY A 632 -33.75 17.64 -35.35
C GLY A 632 -34.44 16.57 -36.20
N ALA A 633 -34.41 15.34 -35.69
CA ALA A 633 -35.35 14.28 -36.05
C ALA A 633 -36.12 13.83 -34.80
N ALA A 634 -37.45 13.81 -34.92
CA ALA A 634 -38.41 13.46 -33.89
C ALA A 634 -38.19 12.05 -33.28
N PRO A 635 -38.66 11.77 -32.04
CA PRO A 635 -38.35 10.55 -31.32
C PRO A 635 -39.13 9.36 -31.89
N GLY A 636 -38.54 8.70 -32.90
CA GLY A 636 -38.98 7.41 -33.42
C GLY A 636 -38.64 6.30 -32.43
N ALA A 637 -39.65 5.49 -32.10
CA ALA A 637 -39.61 4.44 -31.10
C ALA A 637 -38.56 3.35 -31.39
N LEU A 638 -37.41 3.40 -30.70
CA LEU A 638 -36.42 2.32 -30.64
C LEU A 638 -36.14 1.93 -29.17
N SER A 639 -37.08 1.11 -28.66
CA SER A 639 -36.96 0.02 -27.68
C SER A 639 -35.72 -0.03 -26.75
N ARG A 640 -35.79 0.31 -25.45
CA ARG A 640 -36.37 -0.44 -24.30
C ARG A 640 -35.55 -1.62 -23.69
N GLN A 641 -34.25 -1.79 -23.94
CA GLN A 641 -33.53 -2.98 -23.42
C GLN A 641 -32.35 -2.77 -22.48
N SER A 642 -31.99 -1.55 -22.08
CA SER A 642 -30.90 -1.35 -21.10
C SER A 642 -31.41 -0.98 -19.71
N PHE A 643 -30.70 -1.42 -18.66
CA PHE A 643 -31.04 -1.25 -17.24
C PHE A 643 -30.89 0.20 -16.72
N THR A 644 -30.15 1.05 -17.44
CA THR A 644 -30.11 2.51 -17.22
C THR A 644 -30.24 3.27 -18.55
N SER A 645 -30.40 4.60 -18.50
CA SER A 645 -30.41 5.44 -19.71
C SER A 645 -29.04 5.55 -20.38
N ARG A 646 -27.95 5.34 -19.64
CA ARG A 646 -26.55 5.44 -20.11
C ARG A 646 -25.70 4.32 -19.49
N PRO A 647 -25.87 3.07 -19.94
CA PRO A 647 -25.23 1.89 -19.33
C PRO A 647 -23.70 1.94 -19.37
N LEU A 648 -23.11 2.45 -20.45
CA LEU A 648 -21.64 2.56 -20.55
C LEU A 648 -21.08 3.60 -19.58
N THR A 649 -21.74 4.75 -19.43
CA THR A 649 -21.34 5.77 -18.45
C THR A 649 -21.56 5.32 -17.00
N PHE A 650 -22.54 4.43 -16.78
CA PHE A 650 -22.75 3.77 -15.50
C PHE A 650 -21.58 2.85 -15.15
N LEU A 651 -21.14 2.00 -16.09
CA LEU A 651 -20.05 1.04 -15.87
C LEU A 651 -18.66 1.70 -15.75
N GLN A 652 -18.49 2.91 -16.27
CA GLN A 652 -17.23 3.66 -16.17
C GLN A 652 -16.95 4.19 -14.75
N GLN A 653 -17.98 4.34 -13.93
CA GLN A 653 -17.89 4.89 -12.56
C GLN A 653 -17.85 3.76 -11.55
#